data_AF-A0AAI9YQU5-F1
#
_entry.id   AF-A0AAI9YQU5-F1
#
_cell.length_a   1.000
_cell.length_b   1.000
_cell.length_c   1.000
_cell.angle_alpha   90.00
_cell.angle_beta   90.00
_cell.angle_gamma   90.00
#
_symmetry.space_group_name_H-M   'P 1'
#
loop_
_entity.id
_entity.type
_entity.pdbx_description
1 polymer ?
#
loop_
_entity_poly.entity_id
_entity_poly.type
_entity_poly.pdbx_seq_one_letter_code
_entity_poly.pdbx_strand_id
1 'polypeptide(L)'
;MATSLPPLAPFPTPSWRAKLTSQEWEALLEAWTALTQAYLALSDKDLSRAAVKEDASIPAFLSSFTTQVAEAGPSPILGCSSTTSKALLRSSFTLTSRLLTNSTTPPPTPLITAPFLCAFSRLYRKNAPTTLSKAFHLHASALEHPLAGLKKSLAQSMEAGLKADLKSLEARLANLNHLLHASPHAASFFLAGSDFFDGLVTAFKITNPPLRKVLVATMYLCLVGLTEGEQPRFGMVADVLFSLKSAAETHRVGPLNVNDSLVAELVTVTPVLKQLSKRAEEKGAASTALKSRISALEGFKKPGGGMMRPKRLVKRKVDKGKGKDVAEEGQVQAELHMHRQSQISLIQDLFPDLGSGFISKLFDEYGDNTEIVTAHLLEDSLPPHLAAMDRSAPLSPTLERRKSQLEPRPTPPQLPERHNVFDDDELDRLELDVSKLHFGKKGPEKTADDVLKDRSTAPNKAAILSALAAFDSDDDERDDTYDADDVGGTVDNANEEADGQKDASEETLYKAFQADPSVFDRQATTRRGQARGKLREETGMTDEAIEGWALMLVRNPGQKRRLEAKYSGAAAFTGTQTEILSTAWRASPAGSGAEDSENGGGSSSRGGGGGRGRGGRGRGGRGGGGRGGGNVAGPTGEKETEAARRRKEASKSSRANHNRRDQRAKKMARGGFPG
;
A
#
# COMPACT_ATOMS: atom_id res chain seq x y z
N MET A 1 45.69 24.35 35.89
CA MET A 1 45.04 25.39 35.06
C MET A 1 43.88 24.73 34.34
N ALA A 2 42.76 25.42 34.07
CA ALA A 2 41.67 24.85 33.28
C ALA A 2 42.03 24.94 31.79
N THR A 3 42.20 23.78 31.13
CA THR A 3 42.49 23.70 29.69
C THR A 3 41.28 24.15 28.89
N SER A 4 41.34 25.36 28.34
CA SER A 4 40.29 25.90 27.47
C SER A 4 40.30 25.17 26.12
N LEU A 5 39.40 24.21 25.95
CA LEU A 5 39.11 23.60 24.65
C LEU A 5 38.70 24.69 23.64
N PRO A 6 39.14 24.60 22.37
CA PRO A 6 38.84 25.61 21.36
C PRO A 6 37.35 25.55 20.95
N PRO A 7 36.76 26.70 20.57
CA PRO A 7 35.33 26.82 20.32
C PRO A 7 34.86 25.98 19.12
N LEU A 8 33.64 25.45 19.22
CA LEU A 8 32.98 24.74 18.12
C LEU A 8 32.41 25.73 17.09
N ALA A 9 33.00 25.78 15.89
CA ALA A 9 32.40 26.47 14.75
C ALA A 9 30.99 25.90 14.45
N PRO A 10 29.98 26.74 14.18
CA PRO A 10 28.61 26.28 13.92
C PRO A 10 28.53 25.42 12.67
N PHE A 11 27.54 24.53 12.61
CA PHE A 11 27.40 23.63 11.47
C PHE A 11 26.93 24.40 10.23
N PRO A 12 27.65 24.28 9.09
CA PRO A 12 27.49 25.20 7.96
C PRO A 12 26.20 24.99 7.17
N THR A 13 25.66 26.10 6.65
CA THR A 13 24.44 26.13 5.83
C THR A 13 24.58 25.33 4.53
N PRO A 14 23.48 24.94 3.86
CA PRO A 14 23.56 24.23 2.58
C PRO A 14 24.35 25.02 1.52
N SER A 15 24.19 26.34 1.51
CA SER A 15 24.89 27.28 0.61
C SER A 15 26.38 27.44 0.86
N TRP A 16 26.88 27.07 2.05
CA TRP A 16 28.32 27.00 2.34
C TRP A 16 28.86 25.58 2.10
N ARG A 17 28.10 24.54 2.47
CA ARG A 17 28.47 23.14 2.19
C ARG A 17 28.62 22.86 0.69
N ALA A 18 27.84 23.52 -0.17
CA ALA A 18 27.98 23.45 -1.62
C ALA A 18 29.29 24.07 -2.18
N LYS A 19 30.12 24.72 -1.34
CA LYS A 19 31.41 25.33 -1.73
C LYS A 19 32.63 24.53 -1.24
N LEU A 20 32.42 23.46 -0.48
CA LEU A 20 33.49 22.65 0.09
C LEU A 20 33.89 21.52 -0.85
N THR A 21 35.19 21.21 -0.88
CA THR A 21 35.67 19.94 -1.40
C THR A 21 35.33 18.79 -0.44
N SER A 22 35.32 17.55 -0.95
CA SER A 22 35.10 16.36 -0.13
C SER A 22 36.14 16.20 0.99
N GLN A 23 37.40 16.58 0.72
CA GLN A 23 38.50 16.48 1.68
C GLN A 23 38.35 17.49 2.83
N GLU A 24 37.96 18.74 2.53
CA GLU A 24 37.64 19.73 3.57
C GLU A 24 36.42 19.29 4.40
N TRP A 25 35.42 18.68 3.77
CA TRP A 25 34.25 18.17 4.47
C TRP A 25 34.58 17.04 5.45
N GLU A 26 35.41 16.07 5.03
CA GLU A 26 35.86 14.99 5.92
C GLU A 26 36.72 15.51 7.07
N ALA A 27 37.66 16.44 6.80
CA ALA A 27 38.48 17.08 7.84
C ALA A 27 37.62 17.86 8.87
N LEU A 28 36.58 18.57 8.42
CA LEU A 28 35.63 19.26 9.30
C LEU A 28 34.80 18.28 10.14
N LEU A 29 34.34 17.16 9.56
CA LEU A 29 33.63 16.11 10.29
C LEU A 29 34.52 15.47 11.37
N GLU A 30 35.80 15.24 11.09
CA GLU A 30 36.76 14.74 12.08
C GLU A 30 37.05 15.77 13.17
N ALA A 31 37.25 17.05 12.82
CA ALA A 31 37.45 18.13 13.78
C ALA A 31 36.26 18.29 14.74
N TRP A 32 35.01 18.36 14.22
CA TRP A 32 33.82 18.40 15.08
C TRP A 32 33.69 17.12 15.93
N THR A 33 34.07 15.95 15.40
CA THR A 33 34.04 14.68 16.15
C THR A 33 35.02 14.69 17.32
N ALA A 34 36.27 15.10 17.08
CA ALA A 34 37.30 15.20 18.12
C ALA A 34 36.91 16.24 19.19
N LEU A 35 36.45 17.43 18.78
CA LEU A 35 36.06 18.49 19.72
C LEU A 35 34.82 18.10 20.53
N THR A 36 33.78 17.52 19.91
CA THR A 36 32.60 17.05 20.67
C THR A 36 32.93 15.92 21.64
N GLN A 37 33.90 15.06 21.33
CA GLN A 37 34.42 14.06 22.28
C GLN A 37 35.25 14.69 23.41
N ALA A 38 36.08 15.70 23.12
CA ALA A 38 36.83 16.43 24.14
C ALA A 38 35.89 17.17 25.11
N TYR A 39 34.83 17.83 24.61
CA TYR A 39 33.80 18.44 25.47
C TYR A 39 33.00 17.40 26.28
N LEU A 40 32.87 16.16 25.81
CA LEU A 40 32.27 15.06 26.59
C LEU A 40 33.17 14.55 27.72
N ALA A 41 34.49 14.74 27.64
CA ALA A 41 35.40 14.36 28.72
C ALA A 41 35.35 15.34 29.93
N LEU A 42 34.74 16.51 29.79
CA LEU A 42 34.59 17.49 30.86
C LEU A 42 33.57 17.05 31.93
N SER A 43 33.75 17.53 33.16
CA SER A 43 32.75 17.42 34.24
C SER A 43 31.48 18.20 33.88
N ASP A 44 30.32 17.84 34.46
CA ASP A 44 29.06 18.57 34.20
C ASP A 44 29.11 20.04 34.63
N LYS A 45 29.97 20.39 35.60
CA LYS A 45 30.17 21.77 36.07
C LYS A 45 31.03 22.59 35.10
N ASP A 46 32.01 21.96 34.47
CA ASP A 46 32.90 22.64 33.51
C ASP A 46 32.25 22.70 32.12
N LEU A 47 31.48 21.68 31.74
CA LEU A 47 30.65 21.65 30.54
C LEU A 47 29.53 22.70 30.60
N SER A 48 28.82 22.84 31.73
CA SER A 48 27.80 23.89 31.88
C SER A 48 28.43 25.28 31.89
N ARG A 49 29.56 25.48 32.58
CA ARG A 49 30.31 26.75 32.52
C ARG A 49 30.75 27.08 31.08
N ALA A 50 31.20 26.09 30.31
CA ALA A 50 31.59 26.30 28.91
C ALA A 50 30.40 26.61 27.99
N ALA A 51 29.22 26.06 28.26
CA ALA A 51 28.00 26.28 27.48
C ALA A 51 27.27 27.62 27.78
N VAL A 52 27.68 28.34 28.83
CA VAL A 52 27.06 29.59 29.31
C VAL A 52 28.00 30.82 29.18
N LYS A 53 29.23 30.64 28.68
CA LYS A 53 30.10 31.77 28.28
C LYS A 53 29.43 32.62 27.19
N GLU A 54 29.80 33.89 27.10
CA GLU A 54 29.31 34.80 26.07
C GLU A 54 29.62 34.27 24.64
N ASP A 55 30.82 33.70 24.44
CA ASP A 55 31.19 32.89 23.27
C ASP A 55 30.59 31.46 23.32
N ALA A 56 29.27 31.34 23.44
CA ALA A 56 28.52 30.07 23.57
C ALA A 56 28.52 29.22 22.28
N SER A 57 29.69 28.75 21.87
CA SER A 57 29.91 27.94 20.67
C SER A 57 29.25 26.55 20.74
N ILE A 58 29.26 25.88 21.90
CA ILE A 58 28.69 24.51 22.03
C ILE A 58 27.18 24.49 21.75
N PRO A 59 26.33 25.35 22.37
CA PRO A 59 24.90 25.36 22.04
C PRO A 59 24.61 25.80 20.60
N ALA A 60 25.38 26.75 20.05
CA ALA A 60 25.22 27.20 18.67
C ALA A 60 25.54 26.09 17.65
N PHE A 61 26.63 25.35 17.84
CA PHE A 61 26.97 24.18 17.05
C PHE A 61 25.91 23.09 17.17
N LEU A 62 25.54 22.67 18.39
CA LEU A 62 24.56 21.60 18.59
C LEU A 62 23.19 21.95 17.95
N SER A 63 22.77 23.22 18.03
CA SER A 63 21.51 23.68 17.45
C SER A 63 21.54 23.72 15.91
N SER A 64 22.60 24.28 15.32
CA SER A 64 22.79 24.32 13.85
C SER A 64 23.03 22.94 13.23
N PHE A 65 23.75 22.05 13.92
CA PHE A 65 23.94 20.66 13.52
C PHE A 65 22.61 19.90 13.53
N THR A 66 21.89 19.94 14.66
CA THR A 66 20.66 19.16 14.83
C THR A 66 19.56 19.61 13.88
N THR A 67 19.40 20.92 13.64
CA THR A 67 18.37 21.44 12.72
C THR A 67 18.63 21.01 11.28
N GLN A 68 19.82 21.26 10.72
CA GLN A 68 20.13 20.91 9.33
C GLN A 68 20.20 19.40 9.08
N VAL A 69 20.73 18.62 10.03
CA VAL A 69 20.81 17.15 9.91
C VAL A 69 19.44 16.49 10.11
N ALA A 70 18.51 17.12 10.84
CA ALA A 70 17.12 16.68 10.88
C ALA A 70 16.37 17.01 9.57
N GLU A 71 16.64 18.17 8.96
CA GLU A 71 15.95 18.64 7.76
C GLU A 71 16.17 17.71 6.56
N ALA A 72 17.40 17.65 6.02
CA ALA A 72 17.73 16.80 4.87
C ALA A 72 18.07 15.33 5.25
N GLY A 73 18.29 15.06 6.53
CA GLY A 73 18.62 13.73 7.06
C GLY A 73 20.13 13.45 7.17
N PRO A 74 20.53 12.44 7.96
CA PRO A 74 21.93 12.14 8.24
C PRO A 74 22.67 11.54 7.04
N SER A 75 22.04 10.65 6.26
CA SER A 75 22.67 9.96 5.13
C SER A 75 23.21 10.88 4.02
N PRO A 76 22.45 11.85 3.48
CA PRO A 76 22.94 12.72 2.40
C PRO A 76 23.91 13.81 2.87
N ILE A 77 23.92 14.19 4.15
CA ILE A 77 24.83 15.22 4.68
C ILE A 77 26.14 14.60 5.20
N LEU A 78 26.05 13.52 5.97
CA LEU A 78 27.19 12.93 6.70
C LEU A 78 27.73 11.66 6.02
N GLY A 79 27.11 11.18 4.95
CA GLY A 79 27.48 9.94 4.27
C GLY A 79 27.00 8.67 4.99
N CYS A 80 26.67 7.64 4.22
CA CYS A 80 25.99 6.44 4.74
C CYS A 80 26.85 5.51 5.62
N SER A 81 28.18 5.55 5.54
CA SER A 81 29.02 4.50 6.14
C SER A 81 30.14 4.96 7.09
N SER A 82 30.61 6.22 7.02
CA SER A 82 31.74 6.68 7.83
C SER A 82 31.53 6.48 9.34
N THR A 83 32.56 5.97 10.02
CA THR A 83 32.60 5.81 11.48
C THR A 83 32.54 7.17 12.17
N THR A 84 33.24 8.16 11.63
CA THR A 84 33.25 9.57 12.08
C THR A 84 31.83 10.13 12.14
N SER A 85 31.03 9.94 11.09
CA SER A 85 29.64 10.42 11.01
C SER A 85 28.73 9.80 12.07
N LYS A 86 28.91 8.50 12.37
CA LYS A 86 28.19 7.80 13.46
C LYS A 86 28.67 8.27 14.83
N ALA A 87 29.96 8.55 14.98
CA ALA A 87 30.55 9.10 16.20
C ALA A 87 30.05 10.52 16.47
N LEU A 88 29.97 11.39 15.46
CA LEU A 88 29.49 12.78 15.58
C LEU A 88 28.00 12.86 15.98
N LEU A 89 27.15 12.00 15.39
CA LEU A 89 25.75 11.88 15.79
C LEU A 89 25.62 11.40 17.25
N ARG A 90 26.47 10.45 17.68
CA ARG A 90 26.46 9.94 19.06
C ARG A 90 26.99 10.99 20.03
N SER A 91 28.09 11.68 19.74
CA SER A 91 28.67 12.69 20.63
C SER A 91 27.76 13.90 20.77
N SER A 92 27.20 14.40 19.66
CA SER A 92 26.24 15.52 19.67
C SER A 92 24.98 15.16 20.46
N PHE A 93 24.41 13.96 20.28
CA PHE A 93 23.30 13.49 21.12
C PHE A 93 23.66 13.47 22.61
N THR A 94 24.84 12.93 22.97
CA THR A 94 25.26 12.82 24.38
C THR A 94 25.53 14.20 25.01
N LEU A 95 26.13 15.15 24.27
CA LEU A 95 26.30 16.53 24.72
C LEU A 95 24.95 17.21 24.95
N THR A 96 24.05 17.16 23.96
CA THR A 96 22.70 17.70 24.10
C THR A 96 21.97 17.07 25.28
N SER A 97 22.05 15.75 25.47
CA SER A 97 21.39 15.09 26.59
C SER A 97 21.96 15.53 27.95
N ARG A 98 23.29 15.66 28.10
CA ARG A 98 23.90 16.18 29.34
C ARG A 98 23.47 17.63 29.62
N LEU A 99 23.46 18.50 28.60
CA LEU A 99 23.05 19.89 28.75
C LEU A 99 21.55 20.06 29.04
N LEU A 100 20.69 19.17 28.52
CA LEU A 100 19.24 19.21 28.77
C LEU A 100 18.81 18.54 30.09
N THR A 101 19.60 17.63 30.65
CA THR A 101 19.24 16.87 31.86
C THR A 101 20.18 17.13 33.06
N ASN A 102 20.94 18.23 33.05
CA ASN A 102 21.71 18.67 34.21
C ASN A 102 20.75 19.27 35.27
N SER A 103 20.78 18.75 36.50
CA SER A 103 19.91 19.22 37.59
C SER A 103 20.32 20.55 38.23
N THR A 104 21.56 21.01 37.99
CA THR A 104 22.16 22.15 38.71
C THR A 104 22.16 23.44 37.89
N THR A 105 22.07 23.36 36.56
CA THR A 105 22.08 24.52 35.67
C THR A 105 20.95 24.43 34.64
N PRO A 106 20.23 25.52 34.34
CA PRO A 106 19.19 25.51 33.33
C PRO A 106 19.76 25.22 31.93
N PRO A 107 18.97 24.64 31.01
CA PRO A 107 19.41 24.32 29.65
C PRO A 107 19.67 25.59 28.82
N PRO A 108 20.76 25.65 28.03
CA PRO A 108 21.08 26.82 27.21
C PRO A 108 19.99 27.19 26.18
N THR A 109 19.74 28.50 26.01
CA THR A 109 18.66 29.04 25.16
C THR A 109 18.57 28.42 23.74
N PRO A 110 19.66 28.21 22.99
CA PRO A 110 19.59 27.60 21.64
C PRO A 110 19.05 26.16 21.62
N LEU A 111 19.08 25.45 22.75
CA LEU A 111 18.68 24.05 22.92
C LEU A 111 17.26 23.87 23.50
N ILE A 112 16.61 24.96 23.91
CA ILE A 112 15.19 24.97 24.31
C ILE A 112 14.27 25.58 23.24
N THR A 113 14.83 26.07 22.12
CA THR A 113 14.02 26.64 21.04
C THR A 113 13.08 25.60 20.42
N ALA A 114 11.85 26.02 20.11
CA ALA A 114 10.85 25.19 19.46
C ALA A 114 11.36 24.46 18.18
N PRO A 115 12.04 25.09 17.20
CA PRO A 115 12.60 24.38 16.04
C PRO A 115 13.66 23.35 16.43
N PHE A 116 14.52 23.64 17.41
CA PHE A 116 15.51 22.67 17.89
C PHE A 116 14.85 21.43 18.50
N LEU A 117 13.86 21.59 19.36
CA LEU A 117 13.16 20.47 20.01
C LEU A 117 12.44 19.57 18.98
N CYS A 118 11.88 20.17 17.91
CA CYS A 118 11.30 19.44 16.79
C CYS A 118 12.37 18.71 15.93
N ALA A 119 13.51 19.35 15.68
CA ALA A 119 14.62 18.73 14.96
C ALA A 119 15.27 17.58 15.75
N PHE A 120 15.50 17.76 17.05
CA PHE A 120 16.09 16.77 17.95
C PHE A 120 15.22 15.51 18.05
N SER A 121 13.91 15.68 18.18
CA SER A 121 12.94 14.57 18.19
C SER A 121 12.81 13.87 16.83
N ARG A 122 12.89 14.61 15.72
CA ARG A 122 12.93 14.06 14.36
C ARG A 122 14.18 13.21 14.11
N LEU A 123 15.36 13.73 14.48
CA LEU A 123 16.67 13.09 14.26
C LEU A 123 16.92 11.90 15.20
N TYR A 124 16.71 12.07 16.51
CA TYR A 124 17.03 11.07 17.52
C TYR A 124 15.81 10.27 18.00
N ARG A 125 14.87 9.96 17.10
CA ARG A 125 13.52 9.38 17.38
C ARG A 125 13.47 8.27 18.44
N LYS A 126 14.50 7.42 18.56
CA LYS A 126 14.58 6.34 19.58
C LYS A 126 14.96 6.81 20.98
N ASN A 127 15.81 7.83 21.09
CA ASN A 127 16.47 8.23 22.34
C ASN A 127 15.95 9.58 22.87
N ALA A 128 15.43 10.43 21.97
CA ALA A 128 14.84 11.72 22.32
C ALA A 128 13.73 11.60 23.40
N PRO A 129 12.82 10.61 23.40
CA PRO A 129 11.76 10.54 24.41
C PRO A 129 12.29 10.44 25.85
N THR A 130 13.30 9.60 26.08
CA THR A 130 13.92 9.43 27.41
C THR A 130 14.72 10.65 27.87
N THR A 131 15.33 11.39 26.94
CA THR A 131 16.03 12.66 27.26
C THR A 131 15.03 13.78 27.51
N LEU A 132 14.01 13.92 26.66
CA LEU A 132 13.00 14.97 26.77
C LEU A 132 12.13 14.81 28.02
N SER A 133 11.70 13.59 28.36
CA SER A 133 10.98 13.33 29.62
C SER A 133 11.78 13.85 30.82
N LYS A 134 13.05 13.45 30.95
CA LYS A 134 13.93 13.93 32.04
C LYS A 134 14.14 15.45 32.01
N ALA A 135 14.30 16.04 30.83
CA ALA A 135 14.44 17.49 30.68
C ALA A 135 13.17 18.24 31.10
N PHE A 136 11.98 17.75 30.76
CA PHE A 136 10.71 18.32 31.23
C PHE A 136 10.49 18.13 32.73
N HIS A 137 10.89 17.00 33.33
CA HIS A 137 10.81 16.80 34.78
C HIS A 137 11.73 17.73 35.59
N LEU A 138 12.87 18.16 35.03
CA LEU A 138 13.81 19.07 35.69
C LEU A 138 13.53 20.56 35.37
N HIS A 139 13.17 20.87 34.12
CA HIS A 139 13.19 22.22 33.56
C HIS A 139 11.90 22.60 32.81
N ALA A 140 10.74 22.12 33.30
CA ALA A 140 9.42 22.32 32.68
C ALA A 140 9.19 23.77 32.20
N SER A 141 9.31 24.74 33.09
CA SER A 141 9.05 26.16 32.79
C SER A 141 9.96 26.75 31.71
N ALA A 142 11.24 26.37 31.69
CA ALA A 142 12.20 26.81 30.69
C ALA A 142 11.91 26.21 29.30
N LEU A 143 11.36 25.00 29.23
CA LEU A 143 10.96 24.35 27.97
C LEU A 143 9.56 24.78 27.50
N GLU A 144 8.64 25.05 28.42
CA GLU A 144 7.28 25.49 28.12
C GLU A 144 7.23 26.92 27.58
N HIS A 145 8.08 27.83 28.06
CA HIS A 145 8.04 29.24 27.63
C HIS A 145 8.30 29.42 26.11
N PRO A 146 9.33 28.83 25.48
CA PRO A 146 9.49 28.83 24.01
C PRO A 146 8.34 28.13 23.27
N LEU A 147 7.76 27.07 23.87
CA LEU A 147 6.64 26.34 23.27
C LEU A 147 5.33 27.12 23.36
N ALA A 148 5.14 28.00 24.34
CA ALA A 148 4.01 28.93 24.42
C ALA A 148 3.98 29.88 23.22
N GLY A 149 5.15 30.41 22.83
CA GLY A 149 5.30 31.24 21.62
C GLY A 149 4.98 30.48 20.34
N LEU A 150 5.41 29.21 20.22
CA LEU A 150 5.01 28.36 19.09
C LEU A 150 3.50 28.08 19.09
N LYS A 151 2.91 27.74 20.24
CA LYS A 151 1.49 27.44 20.38
C LYS A 151 0.61 28.63 19.99
N LYS A 152 0.90 29.82 20.51
CA LYS A 152 0.18 31.06 20.17
C LYS A 152 0.29 31.39 18.68
N SER A 153 1.51 31.36 18.13
CA SER A 153 1.71 31.65 16.70
C SER A 153 1.15 30.57 15.77
N LEU A 154 0.94 29.34 16.24
CA LEU A 154 0.20 28.31 15.50
C LEU A 154 -1.31 28.53 15.56
N ALA A 155 -1.88 28.83 16.73
CA ALA A 155 -3.31 29.15 16.88
C ALA A 155 -3.72 30.29 15.95
N GLN A 156 -3.00 31.42 15.99
CA GLN A 156 -3.20 32.56 15.11
C GLN A 156 -3.07 32.22 13.60
N SER A 157 -2.17 31.28 13.24
CA SER A 157 -2.03 30.82 11.85
C SER A 157 -3.19 29.94 11.41
N MET A 158 -3.83 29.20 12.33
CA MET A 158 -4.98 28.34 12.06
C MET A 158 -6.28 29.14 12.01
N GLU A 159 -6.45 30.11 12.91
CA GLU A 159 -7.58 31.05 12.94
C GLU A 159 -7.67 31.93 11.68
N ALA A 160 -6.52 32.35 11.13
CA ALA A 160 -6.46 33.16 9.91
C ALA A 160 -6.92 32.43 8.63
N GLY A 161 -7.02 31.10 8.64
CA GLY A 161 -7.53 30.29 7.53
C GLY A 161 -6.80 30.57 6.21
N LEU A 162 -7.56 30.88 5.14
CA LEU A 162 -7.02 31.20 3.81
C LEU A 162 -6.11 32.44 3.77
N LYS A 163 -6.09 33.28 4.83
CA LYS A 163 -5.21 34.47 4.92
C LYS A 163 -3.81 34.12 5.42
N ALA A 164 -3.58 32.90 5.90
CA ALA A 164 -2.26 32.42 6.31
C ALA A 164 -1.59 31.61 5.18
N ASP A 165 -0.25 31.57 5.19
CA ASP A 165 0.50 30.61 4.37
C ASP A 165 0.27 29.18 4.88
N LEU A 166 -0.63 28.48 4.18
CA LEU A 166 -0.98 27.09 4.47
C LEU A 166 0.20 26.12 4.30
N LYS A 167 1.19 26.42 3.44
CA LYS A 167 2.40 25.58 3.26
C LYS A 167 3.34 25.72 4.46
N SER A 168 3.57 26.94 4.94
CA SER A 168 4.32 27.18 6.18
C SER A 168 3.61 26.59 7.40
N LEU A 169 2.28 26.70 7.48
CA LEU A 169 1.48 26.07 8.54
C LEU A 169 1.62 24.53 8.51
N GLU A 170 1.51 23.91 7.34
CA GLU A 170 1.71 22.47 7.15
C GLU A 170 3.11 22.03 7.60
N ALA A 171 4.16 22.71 7.14
CA ALA A 171 5.54 22.40 7.52
C ALA A 171 5.82 22.58 9.03
N ARG A 172 5.25 23.63 9.65
CA ARG A 172 5.38 23.88 11.09
C ARG A 172 4.67 22.81 11.93
N LEU A 173 3.46 22.41 11.55
CA LEU A 173 2.72 21.34 12.23
C LEU A 173 3.36 19.96 12.00
N ALA A 174 3.84 19.67 10.79
CA ALA A 174 4.54 18.42 10.48
C ALA A 174 5.85 18.28 11.30
N ASN A 175 6.56 19.38 11.54
CA ASN A 175 7.73 19.40 12.42
C ASN A 175 7.34 19.26 13.91
N LEU A 176 6.29 19.96 14.38
CA LEU A 176 5.75 19.81 15.73
C LEU A 176 5.35 18.36 16.04
N ASN A 177 4.82 17.63 15.05
CA ASN A 177 4.41 16.24 15.20
C ASN A 177 5.56 15.29 15.58
N HIS A 178 6.82 15.61 15.27
CA HIS A 178 7.97 14.86 15.79
C HIS A 178 8.16 15.07 17.30
N LEU A 179 7.97 16.30 17.80
CA LEU A 179 8.05 16.62 19.22
C LEU A 179 6.87 16.03 20.01
N LEU A 180 5.65 16.08 19.46
CA LEU A 180 4.46 15.50 20.09
C LEU A 180 4.56 13.97 20.22
N HIS A 181 5.12 13.28 19.22
CA HIS A 181 5.45 11.86 19.32
C HIS A 181 6.55 11.58 20.36
N ALA A 182 7.49 12.51 20.57
CA ALA A 182 8.62 12.30 21.46
C ALA A 182 8.38 12.71 22.92
N SER A 183 7.42 13.61 23.20
CA SER A 183 7.15 14.10 24.56
C SER A 183 5.65 14.10 24.89
N PRO A 184 5.19 13.16 25.74
CA PRO A 184 3.86 13.19 26.36
C PRO A 184 3.57 14.52 27.07
N HIS A 185 4.60 15.13 27.67
CA HIS A 185 4.46 16.43 28.34
C HIS A 185 4.17 17.56 27.33
N ALA A 186 4.82 17.56 26.16
CA ALA A 186 4.51 18.51 25.09
C ALA A 186 3.08 18.31 24.57
N ALA A 187 2.63 17.08 24.35
CA ALA A 187 1.23 16.79 24.02
C ALA A 187 0.25 17.34 25.08
N SER A 188 0.60 17.20 26.36
CA SER A 188 -0.19 17.75 27.47
C SER A 188 -0.24 19.28 27.50
N PHE A 189 0.86 19.95 27.14
CA PHE A 189 0.95 21.40 27.09
C PHE A 189 0.20 21.99 25.88
N PHE A 190 0.28 21.35 24.71
CA PHE A 190 -0.44 21.80 23.52
C PHE A 190 -1.96 21.64 23.65
N LEU A 191 -2.46 20.61 24.37
CA LEU A 191 -3.89 20.44 24.69
C LEU A 191 -4.36 21.16 25.97
N ALA A 192 -3.52 21.92 26.67
CA ALA A 192 -3.94 22.71 27.83
C ALA A 192 -4.69 23.98 27.37
N GLY A 193 -6.00 24.07 27.65
CA GLY A 193 -6.86 25.13 27.09
C GLY A 193 -7.31 24.83 25.65
N SER A 194 -8.38 25.49 25.19
CA SER A 194 -9.06 25.09 23.95
C SER A 194 -8.52 25.74 22.67
N ASP A 195 -7.87 26.90 22.73
CA ASP A 195 -7.47 27.70 21.55
C ASP A 195 -6.74 26.89 20.46
N PHE A 196 -5.82 26.02 20.86
CA PHE A 196 -5.07 25.17 19.92
C PHE A 196 -5.95 24.05 19.32
N PHE A 197 -6.88 23.50 20.09
CA PHE A 197 -7.87 22.54 19.63
C PHE A 197 -8.90 23.18 18.68
N ASP A 198 -9.44 24.34 19.06
CA ASP A 198 -10.43 25.09 18.28
C ASP A 198 -9.82 25.61 16.96
N GLY A 199 -8.55 26.01 17.00
CA GLY A 199 -7.74 26.31 15.81
C GLY A 199 -7.59 25.10 14.88
N LEU A 200 -7.24 23.91 15.39
CA LEU A 200 -7.17 22.68 14.57
C LEU A 200 -8.51 22.34 13.91
N VAL A 201 -9.64 22.48 14.63
CA VAL A 201 -11.00 22.28 14.11
C VAL A 201 -11.36 23.33 13.06
N THR A 202 -10.95 24.58 13.25
CA THR A 202 -11.26 25.69 12.34
C THR A 202 -10.45 25.58 11.05
N ALA A 203 -9.15 25.31 11.13
CA ALA A 203 -8.30 25.10 9.97
C ALA A 203 -8.76 23.93 9.10
N PHE A 204 -9.23 22.82 9.70
CA PHE A 204 -9.63 21.63 8.93
C PHE A 204 -10.75 21.91 7.91
N LYS A 205 -11.74 22.75 8.27
CA LYS A 205 -12.88 23.12 7.42
C LYS A 205 -12.49 23.84 6.12
N ILE A 206 -11.30 24.47 6.10
CA ILE A 206 -10.91 25.49 5.11
C ILE A 206 -9.74 25.00 4.22
N THR A 207 -9.16 23.84 4.50
CA THR A 207 -7.81 23.48 4.03
C THR A 207 -7.72 22.34 3.03
N ASN A 208 -6.58 22.30 2.33
CA ASN A 208 -6.25 21.38 1.25
C ASN A 208 -5.96 19.93 1.75
N PRO A 209 -5.95 18.92 0.86
CA PRO A 209 -5.73 17.52 1.23
C PRO A 209 -4.43 17.18 2.00
N PRO A 210 -3.26 17.82 1.79
CA PRO A 210 -2.07 17.50 2.58
C PRO A 210 -2.13 18.04 4.02
N LEU A 211 -2.53 19.31 4.21
CA LEU A 211 -2.66 19.90 5.55
C LEU A 211 -3.69 19.16 6.41
N ARG A 212 -4.82 18.69 5.84
CA ARG A 212 -5.79 17.82 6.54
C ARG A 212 -5.14 16.59 7.19
N LYS A 213 -4.24 15.89 6.47
CA LYS A 213 -3.49 14.73 7.00
C LYS A 213 -2.59 15.13 8.17
N VAL A 214 -1.95 16.30 8.08
CA VAL A 214 -1.09 16.83 9.14
C VAL A 214 -1.92 17.22 10.37
N LEU A 215 -3.05 17.92 10.21
CA LEU A 215 -3.98 18.28 11.30
C LEU A 215 -4.51 17.04 12.04
N VAL A 216 -4.91 16.00 11.29
CA VAL A 216 -5.35 14.71 11.86
C VAL A 216 -4.20 14.02 12.61
N ALA A 217 -2.99 14.03 12.06
CA ALA A 217 -1.81 13.48 12.73
C ALA A 217 -1.46 14.24 14.01
N THR A 218 -1.58 15.57 14.03
CA THR A 218 -1.39 16.41 15.22
C THR A 218 -2.38 16.04 16.32
N MET A 219 -3.68 16.00 15.99
CA MET A 219 -4.72 15.65 16.97
C MET A 219 -4.55 14.21 17.49
N TYR A 220 -4.23 13.27 16.60
CA TYR A 220 -3.92 11.88 16.95
C TYR A 220 -2.74 11.78 17.93
N LEU A 221 -1.61 12.41 17.61
CA LEU A 221 -0.40 12.35 18.45
C LEU A 221 -0.60 13.05 19.80
N CYS A 222 -1.36 14.15 19.84
CA CYS A 222 -1.73 14.78 21.11
C CYS A 222 -2.57 13.84 22.00
N LEU A 223 -3.65 13.25 21.47
CA LEU A 223 -4.51 12.31 22.21
C LEU A 223 -3.75 11.06 22.67
N VAL A 224 -2.91 10.49 21.79
CA VAL A 224 -2.08 9.33 22.09
C VAL A 224 -1.03 9.67 23.15
N GLY A 225 -0.37 10.82 23.05
CA GLY A 225 0.62 11.31 24.01
C GLY A 225 0.07 11.50 25.42
N LEU A 226 -1.19 11.95 25.58
CA LEU A 226 -1.85 12.02 26.89
C LEU A 226 -1.99 10.67 27.61
N THR A 227 -1.92 9.55 26.88
CA THR A 227 -1.96 8.17 27.44
C THR A 227 -0.58 7.55 27.63
N GLU A 228 0.49 8.29 27.39
CA GLU A 228 1.88 7.83 27.48
C GLU A 228 2.66 8.53 28.62
N GLY A 229 3.81 7.97 28.97
CA GLY A 229 4.61 8.40 30.11
C GLY A 229 4.19 7.76 31.44
N GLU A 230 4.78 8.26 32.53
CA GLU A 230 4.62 7.72 33.88
C GLU A 230 3.26 8.08 34.49
N GLN A 231 2.74 9.28 34.21
CA GLN A 231 1.45 9.80 34.69
C GLN A 231 0.51 10.13 33.52
N PRO A 232 -0.25 9.14 32.98
CA PRO A 232 -1.18 9.35 31.87
C PRO A 232 -2.40 10.18 32.31
N ARG A 233 -2.72 11.25 31.60
CA ARG A 233 -3.71 12.27 31.99
C ARG A 233 -5.11 11.98 31.44
N PHE A 234 -5.69 10.84 31.83
CA PHE A 234 -6.98 10.36 31.31
C PHE A 234 -8.17 11.31 31.53
N GLY A 235 -8.14 12.21 32.53
CA GLY A 235 -9.14 13.27 32.67
C GLY A 235 -9.14 14.21 31.47
N MET A 236 -7.96 14.78 31.13
CA MET A 236 -7.79 15.63 29.95
C MET A 236 -8.12 14.88 28.65
N VAL A 237 -7.84 13.57 28.55
CA VAL A 237 -8.31 12.74 27.43
C VAL A 237 -9.83 12.75 27.34
N ALA A 238 -10.53 12.48 28.46
CA ALA A 238 -11.98 12.48 28.47
C ALA A 238 -12.55 13.83 28.04
N ASP A 239 -11.98 14.94 28.49
CA ASP A 239 -12.49 16.29 28.21
C ASP A 239 -12.21 16.73 26.77
N VAL A 240 -11.04 16.43 26.21
CA VAL A 240 -10.79 16.64 24.77
C VAL A 240 -11.69 15.75 23.90
N LEU A 241 -12.03 14.52 24.33
CA LEU A 241 -13.05 13.70 23.65
C LEU A 241 -14.46 14.30 23.75
N PHE A 242 -14.79 15.05 24.80
CA PHE A 242 -16.04 15.79 24.89
C PHE A 242 -16.06 17.01 23.95
N SER A 243 -14.97 17.78 23.89
CA SER A 243 -14.82 18.89 22.93
C SER A 243 -14.85 18.38 21.48
N LEU A 244 -14.23 17.23 21.18
CA LEU A 244 -14.34 16.54 19.89
C LEU A 244 -15.80 16.18 19.56
N LYS A 245 -16.56 15.63 20.52
CA LYS A 245 -17.99 15.32 20.31
C LYS A 245 -18.79 16.60 20.00
N SER A 246 -18.61 17.65 20.80
CA SER A 246 -19.29 18.94 20.62
C SER A 246 -18.97 19.58 19.26
N ALA A 247 -17.69 19.59 18.86
CA ALA A 247 -17.25 20.07 17.56
C ALA A 247 -17.84 19.25 16.40
N ALA A 248 -17.96 17.93 16.55
CA ALA A 248 -18.56 17.04 15.54
C ALA A 248 -20.08 17.23 15.43
N GLU A 249 -20.80 17.39 16.54
CA GLU A 249 -22.23 17.68 16.55
C GLU A 249 -22.52 19.06 15.94
N THR A 250 -21.71 20.06 16.27
CA THR A 250 -21.77 21.41 15.67
C THR A 250 -21.49 21.36 14.16
N HIS A 251 -20.50 20.57 13.72
CA HIS A 251 -20.22 20.42 12.29
C HIS A 251 -21.33 19.67 11.53
N ARG A 252 -22.04 18.73 12.18
CA ARG A 252 -23.17 18.00 11.59
C ARG A 252 -24.38 18.89 11.32
N VAL A 253 -24.54 19.98 12.08
CA VAL A 253 -25.60 20.99 11.91
C VAL A 253 -25.14 22.15 10.99
N GLY A 254 -23.84 22.27 10.72
CA GLY A 254 -23.28 23.30 9.86
C GLY A 254 -23.55 23.09 8.36
N PRO A 255 -23.29 24.10 7.52
CA PRO A 255 -23.55 24.07 6.07
C PRO A 255 -22.55 23.23 5.26
N LEU A 256 -21.62 22.53 5.92
CA LEU A 256 -20.59 21.70 5.30
C LEU A 256 -20.96 20.22 5.40
N ASN A 257 -20.47 19.40 4.46
CA ASN A 257 -20.71 17.96 4.47
C ASN A 257 -20.31 17.35 5.83
N VAL A 258 -21.22 16.57 6.45
CA VAL A 258 -21.04 15.93 7.76
C VAL A 258 -19.75 15.10 7.83
N ASN A 259 -19.35 14.50 6.71
CA ASN A 259 -18.13 13.68 6.60
C ASN A 259 -16.84 14.51 6.49
N ASP A 260 -16.91 15.85 6.39
CA ASP A 260 -15.77 16.74 6.20
C ASP A 260 -15.27 17.40 7.50
N SER A 261 -15.64 16.82 8.63
CA SER A 261 -15.15 17.20 9.96
C SER A 261 -13.81 16.53 10.30
N LEU A 262 -12.92 17.27 10.98
CA LEU A 262 -11.68 16.76 11.58
C LEU A 262 -11.92 15.49 12.39
N VAL A 263 -13.03 15.44 13.11
CA VAL A 263 -13.39 14.34 14.02
C VAL A 263 -13.81 13.10 13.23
N ALA A 264 -14.60 13.29 12.18
CA ALA A 264 -15.01 12.22 11.28
C ALA A 264 -13.80 11.60 10.56
N GLU A 265 -12.81 12.41 10.16
CA GLU A 265 -11.58 11.89 9.56
C GLU A 265 -10.65 11.20 10.57
N LEU A 266 -10.41 11.83 11.73
CA LEU A 266 -9.58 11.29 12.80
C LEU A 266 -10.03 9.90 13.25
N VAL A 267 -11.33 9.71 13.53
CA VAL A 267 -11.89 8.44 14.02
C VAL A 267 -11.96 7.37 12.92
N THR A 268 -11.96 7.77 11.65
CA THR A 268 -12.05 6.87 10.48
C THR A 268 -10.68 6.36 10.04
N VAL A 269 -9.71 7.27 9.92
CA VAL A 269 -8.37 7.01 9.38
C VAL A 269 -7.42 6.43 10.43
N THR A 270 -7.61 6.76 11.72
CA THR A 270 -6.70 6.37 12.80
C THR A 270 -7.33 5.35 13.76
N PRO A 271 -6.53 4.49 14.41
CA PRO A 271 -7.03 3.54 15.42
C PRO A 271 -7.35 4.19 16.78
N VAL A 272 -7.42 5.52 16.87
CA VAL A 272 -7.36 6.28 18.14
C VAL A 272 -8.33 5.78 19.21
N LEU A 273 -9.60 5.55 18.89
CA LEU A 273 -10.61 5.12 19.86
C LEU A 273 -10.31 3.73 20.44
N LYS A 274 -9.75 2.81 19.63
CA LYS A 274 -9.32 1.48 20.07
C LYS A 274 -8.02 1.53 20.89
N GLN A 275 -7.15 2.48 20.62
CA GLN A 275 -5.91 2.69 21.36
C GLN A 275 -6.15 3.38 22.71
N LEU A 276 -7.04 4.37 22.76
CA LEU A 276 -7.43 5.06 23.99
C LEU A 276 -8.20 4.13 24.95
N SER A 277 -9.18 3.36 24.44
CA SER A 277 -9.91 2.37 25.26
C SER A 277 -8.97 1.31 25.83
N LYS A 278 -8.19 0.64 24.97
CA LYS A 278 -7.21 -0.36 25.41
C LYS A 278 -6.25 0.19 26.48
N ARG A 279 -5.67 1.38 26.29
CA ARG A 279 -4.70 1.96 27.24
C ARG A 279 -5.36 2.40 28.55
N ALA A 280 -6.60 2.88 28.51
CA ALA A 280 -7.36 3.17 29.72
C ALA A 280 -7.63 1.88 30.52
N GLU A 281 -7.86 0.75 29.85
CA GLU A 281 -8.05 -0.55 30.49
C GLU A 281 -6.74 -1.11 31.05
N GLU A 282 -5.64 -1.07 30.28
CA GLU A 282 -4.28 -1.44 30.74
C GLU A 282 -3.78 -0.61 31.94
N LYS A 283 -4.33 0.59 32.15
CA LYS A 283 -4.00 1.50 33.27
C LYS A 283 -5.09 1.60 34.35
N GLY A 284 -6.17 0.80 34.27
CA GLY A 284 -7.27 0.83 35.24
C GLY A 284 -8.11 2.12 35.25
N ALA A 285 -7.90 3.03 34.31
CA ALA A 285 -8.52 4.35 34.22
C ALA A 285 -9.78 4.40 33.32
N ALA A 286 -10.27 3.24 32.87
CA ALA A 286 -11.36 3.11 31.90
C ALA A 286 -12.77 3.35 32.51
N SER A 287 -13.00 4.57 33.01
CA SER A 287 -14.27 4.99 33.59
C SER A 287 -15.45 4.85 32.62
N THR A 288 -16.66 4.66 33.16
CA THR A 288 -17.91 4.58 32.37
C THR A 288 -18.11 5.82 31.49
N ALA A 289 -17.77 7.01 32.00
CA ALA A 289 -17.81 8.26 31.25
C ALA A 289 -16.79 8.31 30.10
N LEU A 290 -15.57 7.79 30.28
CA LEU A 290 -14.59 7.69 29.20
C LEU A 290 -15.05 6.68 28.13
N LYS A 291 -15.57 5.52 28.54
CA LYS A 291 -16.12 4.50 27.63
C LYS A 291 -17.32 5.04 26.83
N SER A 292 -18.23 5.80 27.44
CA SER A 292 -19.37 6.40 26.73
C SER A 292 -18.96 7.53 25.78
N ARG A 293 -18.01 8.40 26.17
CA ARG A 293 -17.44 9.42 25.26
C ARG A 293 -16.74 8.78 24.05
N ILE A 294 -15.99 7.68 24.24
CA ILE A 294 -15.40 6.89 23.15
C ILE A 294 -16.49 6.28 22.25
N SER A 295 -17.51 5.64 22.84
CA SER A 295 -18.61 5.03 22.07
C SER A 295 -19.40 6.04 21.25
N ALA A 296 -19.65 7.24 21.79
CA ALA A 296 -20.36 8.30 21.08
C ALA A 296 -19.57 8.79 19.85
N LEU A 297 -18.24 8.83 19.93
CA LEU A 297 -17.37 9.21 18.81
C LEU A 297 -17.32 8.14 17.71
N GLU A 298 -17.59 6.87 18.03
CA GLU A 298 -17.67 5.81 17.01
C GLU A 298 -18.78 6.04 15.97
N GLY A 299 -19.84 6.78 16.33
CA GLY A 299 -20.95 7.15 15.44
C GLY A 299 -20.58 8.15 14.34
N PHE A 300 -19.39 8.76 14.39
CA PHE A 300 -18.90 9.71 13.37
C PHE A 300 -17.94 9.07 12.35
N LYS A 301 -17.81 7.74 12.32
CA LYS A 301 -17.01 7.03 11.31
C LYS A 301 -17.63 7.17 9.92
N LYS A 302 -16.85 7.61 8.92
CA LYS A 302 -17.30 7.72 7.53
C LYS A 302 -17.58 6.30 6.99
N PRO A 303 -18.75 6.00 6.40
CA PRO A 303 -19.04 4.68 5.84
C PRO A 303 -18.04 4.33 4.72
N GLY A 304 -17.58 3.09 4.68
CA GLY A 304 -16.56 2.62 3.72
C GLY A 304 -15.12 3.14 3.97
N GLY A 305 -14.93 4.23 4.71
CA GLY A 305 -13.62 4.88 4.91
C GLY A 305 -12.67 4.21 5.90
N GLY A 306 -13.07 3.08 6.50
CA GLY A 306 -12.30 2.43 7.57
C GLY A 306 -10.88 2.04 7.14
N MET A 307 -9.91 2.19 8.07
CA MET A 307 -8.49 1.87 7.91
C MET A 307 -8.19 0.84 6.80
N MET A 308 -7.81 1.33 5.61
CA MET A 308 -7.13 0.50 4.62
C MET A 308 -5.91 -0.10 5.30
N ARG A 309 -5.92 -1.40 5.61
CA ARG A 309 -4.74 -2.10 6.14
C ARG A 309 -3.59 -1.73 5.21
N PRO A 310 -2.52 -1.07 5.68
CA PRO A 310 -1.43 -0.68 4.81
C PRO A 310 -0.96 -1.94 4.13
N LYS A 311 -1.06 -2.00 2.78
CA LYS A 311 -0.78 -3.20 1.98
C LYS A 311 0.51 -3.76 2.53
N ARG A 312 0.46 -4.92 3.20
CA ARG A 312 1.61 -5.46 3.93
C ARG A 312 2.76 -5.43 2.94
N LEU A 313 3.77 -4.61 3.20
CA LEU A 313 4.98 -4.61 2.40
C LEU A 313 5.52 -6.02 2.53
N VAL A 314 5.23 -6.84 1.52
CA VAL A 314 5.74 -8.20 1.41
C VAL A 314 7.23 -7.97 1.38
N LYS A 315 7.91 -8.21 2.51
CA LYS A 315 9.36 -8.19 2.58
C LYS A 315 9.80 -9.04 1.41
N ARG A 316 10.40 -8.42 0.38
CA ARG A 316 10.95 -9.17 -0.76
C ARG A 316 11.80 -10.24 -0.09
N LYS A 317 11.42 -11.51 -0.27
CA LYS A 317 12.28 -12.60 0.23
C LYS A 317 13.63 -12.31 -0.41
N VAL A 318 14.66 -12.14 0.41
CA VAL A 318 16.04 -12.12 -0.11
C VAL A 318 16.14 -13.37 -0.96
N ASP A 319 16.45 -13.20 -2.25
CA ASP A 319 16.22 -14.24 -3.23
C ASP A 319 17.18 -15.40 -2.95
N LYS A 320 16.66 -16.42 -2.27
CA LYS A 320 17.33 -17.69 -2.04
C LYS A 320 17.18 -18.48 -3.33
N GLY A 321 17.98 -18.07 -4.33
CA GLY A 321 17.88 -18.41 -5.74
C GLY A 321 17.10 -19.68 -6.03
N LYS A 322 15.82 -19.52 -6.35
CA LYS A 322 14.96 -20.56 -6.94
C LYS A 322 14.29 -20.03 -8.20
N GLY A 323 15.13 -19.42 -9.04
CA GLY A 323 14.91 -19.44 -10.49
C GLY A 323 14.90 -20.88 -11.00
N LYS A 324 14.44 -21.05 -12.23
CA LYS A 324 14.40 -22.35 -12.91
C LYS A 324 15.80 -22.64 -13.46
N ASP A 325 16.43 -23.70 -12.99
CA ASP A 325 17.82 -24.02 -13.34
C ASP A 325 18.03 -24.19 -14.84
N VAL A 326 19.08 -23.51 -15.35
CA VAL A 326 19.73 -23.79 -16.64
C VAL A 326 21.03 -24.52 -16.30
N ALA A 327 20.89 -25.77 -15.82
CA ALA A 327 21.95 -26.52 -15.14
C ALA A 327 22.45 -27.71 -15.97
N GLU A 328 22.94 -27.44 -17.18
CA GLU A 328 23.76 -28.40 -17.94
C GLU A 328 25.20 -27.89 -18.09
N GLU A 329 25.40 -26.63 -18.49
CA GLU A 329 26.76 -26.04 -18.65
C GLU A 329 27.58 -26.01 -17.35
N GLY A 330 26.95 -25.71 -16.21
CA GLY A 330 27.64 -25.52 -14.93
C GLY A 330 28.12 -26.81 -14.25
N GLN A 331 27.48 -27.96 -14.53
CA GLN A 331 27.95 -29.25 -14.00
C GLN A 331 29.08 -29.80 -14.88
N VAL A 332 28.95 -29.70 -16.21
CA VAL A 332 30.01 -30.08 -17.16
C VAL A 332 31.31 -29.34 -16.87
N GLN A 333 31.28 -28.03 -16.60
CA GLN A 333 32.50 -27.28 -16.22
C GLN A 333 33.12 -27.71 -14.88
N ALA A 334 32.34 -28.26 -13.95
CA ALA A 334 32.87 -28.78 -12.68
C ALA A 334 33.52 -30.17 -12.84
N GLU A 335 32.88 -31.06 -13.60
CA GLU A 335 33.38 -32.40 -13.88
C GLU A 335 34.65 -32.37 -14.75
N LEU A 336 34.70 -31.50 -15.76
CA LEU A 336 35.91 -31.25 -16.56
C LEU A 336 37.08 -30.76 -15.68
N HIS A 337 36.83 -29.86 -14.74
CA HIS A 337 37.87 -29.36 -13.84
C HIS A 337 38.42 -30.47 -12.92
N MET A 338 37.54 -31.34 -12.41
CA MET A 338 37.96 -32.50 -11.60
C MET A 338 38.77 -33.51 -12.40
N HIS A 339 38.37 -33.81 -13.65
CA HIS A 339 39.11 -34.72 -14.52
C HIS A 339 40.52 -34.17 -14.81
N ARG A 340 40.61 -32.92 -15.26
CA ARG A 340 41.88 -32.27 -15.58
C ARG A 340 42.82 -32.15 -14.38
N GLN A 341 42.28 -31.87 -13.18
CA GLN A 341 43.07 -31.87 -11.94
C GLN A 341 43.70 -33.24 -11.66
N SER A 342 43.02 -34.35 -11.96
CA SER A 342 43.56 -35.71 -11.80
C SER A 342 44.65 -36.06 -12.81
N GLN A 343 44.50 -35.63 -14.06
CA GLN A 343 45.52 -35.82 -15.11
C GLN A 343 46.80 -35.01 -14.82
N ILE A 344 46.66 -33.80 -14.28
CA ILE A 344 47.80 -32.98 -13.84
C ILE A 344 48.58 -33.68 -12.72
N SER A 345 47.89 -34.26 -11.74
CA SER A 345 48.56 -35.02 -10.65
C SER A 345 49.36 -36.21 -11.20
N LEU A 346 48.83 -36.94 -12.17
CA LEU A 346 49.51 -38.10 -12.77
C LEU A 346 50.82 -37.71 -13.49
N ILE A 347 50.90 -36.52 -14.09
CA ILE A 347 52.15 -36.02 -14.67
C ILE A 347 53.10 -35.47 -13.58
N GLN A 348 52.58 -34.88 -12.50
CA GLN A 348 53.42 -34.46 -11.36
C GLN A 348 54.03 -35.64 -10.59
N ASP A 349 53.35 -36.80 -10.53
CA ASP A 349 53.89 -38.01 -9.92
C ASP A 349 55.10 -38.58 -10.72
N LEU A 350 55.19 -38.30 -12.03
CA LEU A 350 56.33 -38.64 -12.89
C LEU A 350 57.40 -37.54 -12.92
N PHE A 351 56.99 -36.26 -12.84
CA PHE A 351 57.85 -35.08 -12.97
C PHE A 351 57.55 -34.06 -11.86
N PRO A 352 58.02 -34.30 -10.62
CA PRO A 352 57.66 -33.48 -9.46
C PRO A 352 58.18 -32.04 -9.52
N ASP A 353 59.19 -31.77 -10.34
CA ASP A 353 59.74 -30.42 -10.58
C ASP A 353 58.83 -29.52 -11.44
N LEU A 354 57.77 -30.08 -12.04
CA LEU A 354 56.82 -29.32 -12.87
C LEU A 354 55.66 -28.74 -12.06
N GLY A 355 55.46 -27.43 -12.22
CA GLY A 355 54.33 -26.70 -11.70
C GLY A 355 53.02 -27.12 -12.37
N SER A 356 51.97 -27.31 -11.57
CA SER A 356 50.65 -27.71 -12.06
C SER A 356 50.04 -26.73 -13.07
N GLY A 357 50.42 -25.44 -13.02
CA GLY A 357 50.00 -24.40 -13.95
C GLY A 357 50.77 -24.40 -15.27
N PHE A 358 51.97 -25.00 -15.31
CA PHE A 358 52.69 -25.30 -16.53
C PHE A 358 52.08 -26.52 -17.23
N ILE A 359 51.88 -27.62 -16.50
CA ILE A 359 51.25 -28.86 -17.03
C ILE A 359 49.85 -28.57 -17.58
N SER A 360 49.05 -27.74 -16.90
CA SER A 360 47.73 -27.32 -17.38
C SER A 360 47.78 -26.70 -18.80
N LYS A 361 48.82 -25.92 -19.13
CA LYS A 361 48.98 -25.34 -20.48
C LYS A 361 49.46 -26.36 -21.51
N LEU A 362 50.22 -27.37 -21.11
CA LEU A 362 50.55 -28.49 -21.99
C LEU A 362 49.26 -29.23 -22.37
N PHE A 363 48.33 -29.41 -21.43
CA PHE A 363 47.02 -29.99 -21.73
C PHE A 363 46.12 -29.09 -22.62
N ASP A 364 46.22 -27.76 -22.52
CA ASP A 364 45.52 -26.86 -23.47
C ASP A 364 46.03 -27.02 -24.91
N GLU A 365 47.34 -27.18 -25.12
CA GLU A 365 47.95 -27.32 -26.45
C GLU A 365 47.77 -28.75 -27.03
N TYR A 366 47.90 -29.78 -26.19
CA TYR A 366 47.83 -31.20 -26.60
C TYR A 366 46.46 -31.87 -26.35
N GLY A 367 45.44 -31.10 -26.00
CA GLY A 367 44.03 -31.55 -25.89
C GLY A 367 43.77 -32.56 -24.78
N ASP A 368 44.20 -32.27 -23.55
CA ASP A 368 44.02 -33.10 -22.34
C ASP A 368 44.56 -34.56 -22.45
N ASN A 369 45.53 -34.84 -23.35
CA ASN A 369 46.11 -36.18 -23.54
C ASN A 369 47.40 -36.42 -22.72
N THR A 370 47.37 -37.33 -21.73
CA THR A 370 48.51 -37.64 -20.85
C THR A 370 49.73 -38.22 -21.59
N GLU A 371 49.51 -39.18 -22.48
CA GLU A 371 50.59 -39.91 -23.16
C GLU A 371 51.36 -39.02 -24.15
N ILE A 372 50.68 -38.06 -24.77
CA ILE A 372 51.28 -37.10 -25.72
C ILE A 372 52.11 -36.06 -24.96
N VAL A 373 51.58 -35.53 -23.85
CA VAL A 373 52.32 -34.58 -23.00
C VAL A 373 53.56 -35.24 -22.39
N THR A 374 53.45 -36.48 -21.88
CA THR A 374 54.60 -37.19 -21.30
C THR A 374 55.65 -37.58 -22.35
N ALA A 375 55.25 -38.01 -23.56
CA ALA A 375 56.18 -38.27 -24.65
C ALA A 375 56.98 -37.00 -25.04
N HIS A 376 56.30 -35.88 -25.31
CA HIS A 376 56.98 -34.62 -25.66
C HIS A 376 57.83 -34.02 -24.53
N LEU A 377 57.55 -34.39 -23.27
CA LEU A 377 58.40 -34.02 -22.13
C LEU A 377 59.64 -34.92 -22.00
N LEU A 378 59.52 -36.22 -22.32
CA LEU A 378 60.65 -37.17 -22.35
C LEU A 378 61.59 -36.96 -23.54
N GLU A 379 61.06 -36.52 -24.67
CA GLU A 379 61.82 -36.19 -25.88
C GLU A 379 62.32 -34.71 -25.89
N ASP A 380 62.03 -33.93 -24.84
CA ASP A 380 62.27 -32.48 -24.70
C ASP A 380 61.77 -31.65 -25.91
N SER A 381 60.83 -32.20 -26.70
CA SER A 381 60.42 -31.70 -28.02
C SER A 381 59.34 -30.61 -27.94
N LEU A 382 59.37 -29.78 -26.89
CA LEU A 382 58.33 -28.80 -26.61
C LEU A 382 58.37 -27.61 -27.59
N PRO A 383 57.22 -27.09 -28.04
CA PRO A 383 57.13 -25.86 -28.82
C PRO A 383 57.87 -24.69 -28.13
N PRO A 384 58.55 -23.81 -28.89
CA PRO A 384 59.39 -22.76 -28.32
C PRO A 384 58.62 -21.76 -27.44
N HIS A 385 57.31 -21.61 -27.66
CA HIS A 385 56.44 -20.76 -26.86
C HIS A 385 56.05 -21.38 -25.49
N LEU A 386 56.19 -22.71 -25.33
CA LEU A 386 56.03 -23.44 -24.07
C LEU A 386 57.38 -23.64 -23.38
N ALA A 387 58.43 -23.98 -24.12
CA ALA A 387 59.79 -24.17 -23.60
C ALA A 387 60.35 -22.90 -22.92
N ALA A 388 59.89 -21.71 -23.32
CA ALA A 388 60.26 -20.42 -22.74
C ALA A 388 59.40 -19.99 -21.52
N MET A 389 58.41 -20.79 -21.09
CA MET A 389 57.61 -20.50 -19.90
C MET A 389 58.27 -21.06 -18.63
N ASP A 390 57.94 -20.45 -17.48
CA ASP A 390 58.31 -20.96 -16.17
C ASP A 390 57.73 -22.37 -15.93
N ARG A 391 58.60 -23.38 -15.97
CA ARG A 391 58.27 -24.80 -15.72
C ARG A 391 57.74 -25.03 -14.30
N SER A 392 58.02 -24.15 -13.33
CA SER A 392 57.63 -24.28 -11.92
C SER A 392 56.28 -23.63 -11.57
N ALA A 393 55.64 -22.94 -12.51
CA ALA A 393 54.46 -22.11 -12.25
C ALA A 393 53.27 -22.92 -11.66
N PRO A 394 52.81 -22.61 -10.42
CA PRO A 394 51.68 -23.32 -9.81
C PRO A 394 50.34 -22.89 -10.42
N LEU A 395 49.39 -23.83 -10.51
CA LEU A 395 48.02 -23.55 -10.93
C LEU A 395 47.34 -22.73 -9.81
N SER A 396 47.17 -21.43 -10.04
CA SER A 396 46.60 -20.53 -9.04
C SER A 396 45.11 -20.84 -8.84
N PRO A 397 44.62 -21.10 -7.60
CA PRO A 397 43.20 -21.34 -7.32
C PRO A 397 42.41 -20.02 -7.30
N THR A 398 42.73 -19.12 -8.22
CA THR A 398 41.93 -17.94 -8.48
C THR A 398 40.66 -18.40 -9.16
N LEU A 399 39.61 -18.58 -8.35
CA LEU A 399 38.24 -18.44 -8.85
C LEU A 399 38.11 -17.01 -9.39
N GLU A 400 38.45 -16.87 -10.68
CA GLU A 400 37.98 -15.83 -11.58
C GLU A 400 36.45 -15.90 -11.57
N ARG A 401 35.84 -15.32 -10.52
CA ARG A 401 34.48 -14.81 -10.55
C ARG A 401 34.52 -13.75 -11.64
N ARG A 402 34.32 -14.21 -12.89
CA ARG A 402 34.42 -13.42 -14.12
C ARG A 402 33.85 -12.04 -13.81
N LYS A 403 34.72 -11.02 -13.79
CA LYS A 403 34.25 -9.63 -13.77
C LYS A 403 33.28 -9.54 -14.93
N SER A 404 32.01 -9.32 -14.63
CA SER A 404 30.97 -9.36 -15.64
C SER A 404 31.29 -8.25 -16.63
N GLN A 405 31.84 -8.60 -17.79
CA GLN A 405 31.89 -7.77 -19.00
C GLN A 405 30.49 -7.66 -19.60
N LEU A 406 29.51 -7.39 -18.74
CA LEU A 406 28.45 -6.47 -19.06
C LEU A 406 29.15 -5.12 -19.22
N GLU A 407 29.47 -4.79 -20.47
CA GLU A 407 29.49 -3.39 -20.88
C GLU A 407 28.25 -2.71 -20.29
N PRO A 408 28.35 -1.44 -19.84
CA PRO A 408 27.22 -0.75 -19.23
C PRO A 408 26.11 -0.62 -20.29
N ARG A 409 25.16 -1.57 -20.27
CA ARG A 409 24.00 -1.57 -21.15
C ARG A 409 23.37 -0.18 -21.03
N PRO A 410 23.16 0.54 -22.14
CA PRO A 410 22.48 1.82 -22.08
C PRO A 410 21.17 1.60 -21.32
N THR A 411 20.90 2.48 -20.35
CA THR A 411 19.63 2.45 -19.62
C THR A 411 18.51 2.37 -20.66
N PRO A 412 17.57 1.40 -20.56
CA PRO A 412 16.43 1.37 -21.45
C PRO A 412 15.83 2.79 -21.48
N PRO A 413 15.56 3.36 -22.67
CA PRO A 413 15.01 4.71 -22.75
C PRO A 413 13.76 4.75 -21.86
N GLN A 414 13.60 5.84 -21.10
CA GLN A 414 12.43 6.01 -20.26
C GLN A 414 11.19 5.75 -21.12
N LEU A 415 10.34 4.81 -20.68
CA LEU A 415 9.08 4.53 -21.36
C LEU A 415 8.36 5.87 -21.53
N PRO A 416 7.91 6.23 -22.75
CA PRO A 416 7.32 7.55 -23.00
C PRO A 416 6.27 7.87 -21.94
N GLU A 417 6.44 9.02 -21.30
CA GLU A 417 5.49 9.48 -20.30
C GLU A 417 4.12 9.61 -20.97
N ARG A 418 3.06 9.14 -20.31
CA ARG A 418 1.75 8.95 -20.97
C ARG A 418 1.01 10.28 -21.07
N HIS A 419 1.40 11.07 -22.07
CA HIS A 419 0.76 12.34 -22.38
C HIS A 419 -0.72 12.12 -22.73
N ASN A 420 -1.57 12.96 -22.18
CA ASN A 420 -3.00 13.06 -22.47
C ASN A 420 -3.22 14.02 -23.66
N VAL A 421 -4.45 14.08 -24.17
CA VAL A 421 -4.84 14.94 -25.32
C VAL A 421 -4.86 16.44 -24.96
N PHE A 422 -4.68 16.78 -23.68
CA PHE A 422 -4.67 18.15 -23.14
C PHE A 422 -3.31 18.59 -22.60
N ASP A 423 -2.33 17.69 -22.56
CA ASP A 423 -0.98 18.02 -22.13
C ASP A 423 -0.31 18.81 -23.28
N ASP A 424 0.45 19.86 -22.98
CA ASP A 424 0.97 20.81 -23.98
C ASP A 424 -0.11 21.54 -24.82
N ASP A 425 -1.32 21.76 -24.29
CA ASP A 425 -2.32 22.66 -24.89
C ASP A 425 -2.15 24.14 -24.47
N GLU A 426 -2.99 25.05 -25.00
CA GLU A 426 -2.93 26.49 -24.65
C GLU A 426 -3.24 26.76 -23.16
N LEU A 427 -4.01 25.89 -22.50
CA LEU A 427 -4.38 26.00 -21.08
C LEU A 427 -3.24 25.46 -20.19
N ASP A 428 -2.67 24.32 -20.55
CA ASP A 428 -1.58 23.67 -19.81
C ASP A 428 -0.30 24.51 -19.82
N ARG A 429 0.05 25.13 -20.96
CA ARG A 429 1.14 26.13 -21.03
C ARG A 429 0.79 27.48 -20.39
N LEU A 430 -0.44 27.70 -19.92
CA LEU A 430 -0.94 28.97 -19.36
C LEU A 430 -0.88 30.15 -20.36
N GLU A 431 -0.94 29.86 -21.66
CA GLU A 431 -0.87 30.85 -22.76
C GLU A 431 -2.27 31.37 -23.19
N LEU A 432 -3.35 30.81 -22.64
CA LEU A 432 -4.72 31.23 -22.93
C LEU A 432 -5.02 32.68 -22.51
N ASP A 433 -5.56 33.46 -23.46
CA ASP A 433 -6.27 34.70 -23.16
C ASP A 433 -7.47 34.44 -22.23
N VAL A 434 -7.56 35.22 -21.16
CA VAL A 434 -8.62 35.18 -20.14
C VAL A 434 -10.02 35.37 -20.72
N SER A 435 -10.16 36.00 -21.90
CA SER A 435 -11.45 36.12 -22.60
C SER A 435 -12.06 34.76 -23.01
N LYS A 436 -11.22 33.72 -23.18
CA LYS A 436 -11.65 32.35 -23.52
C LYS A 436 -12.15 31.58 -22.28
N LEU A 437 -11.77 31.99 -21.07
CA LEU A 437 -12.04 31.29 -19.81
C LEU A 437 -13.45 31.60 -19.29
N HIS A 438 -14.27 30.57 -19.04
CA HIS A 438 -15.64 30.72 -18.56
C HIS A 438 -15.95 29.80 -17.37
N PHE A 439 -16.41 30.36 -16.26
CA PHE A 439 -16.82 29.60 -15.09
C PHE A 439 -18.31 29.22 -15.16
N GLY A 440 -18.58 27.94 -15.46
CA GLY A 440 -19.94 27.38 -15.52
C GLY A 440 -20.37 26.95 -16.93
N LYS A 441 -21.68 26.89 -17.20
CA LYS A 441 -22.20 26.52 -18.52
C LYS A 441 -22.05 27.70 -19.50
N LYS A 442 -21.40 27.47 -20.65
CA LYS A 442 -21.19 28.47 -21.71
C LYS A 442 -22.47 28.66 -22.54
N GLY A 443 -23.26 29.67 -22.21
CA GLY A 443 -24.52 30.01 -22.89
C GLY A 443 -25.73 29.24 -22.34
N PRO A 444 -26.33 29.67 -21.21
CA PRO A 444 -27.42 28.95 -20.56
C PRO A 444 -28.73 28.89 -21.37
N GLU A 445 -28.91 29.79 -22.35
CA GLU A 445 -30.08 29.83 -23.24
C GLU A 445 -29.95 28.91 -24.48
N LYS A 446 -28.76 28.35 -24.76
CA LYS A 446 -28.57 27.45 -25.90
C LYS A 446 -29.20 26.09 -25.61
N THR A 447 -30.15 25.66 -26.46
CA THR A 447 -30.73 24.32 -26.34
C THR A 447 -29.75 23.25 -26.83
N ALA A 448 -29.95 22.00 -26.41
CA ALA A 448 -29.14 20.87 -26.88
C ALA A 448 -29.21 20.72 -28.42
N ASP A 449 -30.36 21.00 -29.03
CA ASP A 449 -30.54 20.96 -30.48
C ASP A 449 -29.70 22.01 -31.20
N ASP A 450 -29.49 23.19 -30.62
CA ASP A 450 -28.66 24.24 -31.23
C ASP A 450 -27.17 23.90 -31.15
N VAL A 451 -26.74 23.22 -30.08
CA VAL A 451 -25.39 22.66 -29.98
C VAL A 451 -25.19 21.49 -30.96
N LEU A 452 -26.21 20.66 -31.19
CA LEU A 452 -26.14 19.54 -32.15
C LEU A 452 -26.24 19.98 -33.62
N LYS A 453 -26.84 21.14 -33.91
CA LYS A 453 -26.81 21.79 -35.23
C LYS A 453 -25.44 22.41 -35.53
N ASP A 454 -24.70 22.84 -34.50
CA ASP A 454 -23.38 23.47 -34.64
C ASP A 454 -22.29 22.45 -35.00
N ARG A 455 -22.19 22.14 -36.30
CA ARG A 455 -21.21 21.22 -36.86
C ARG A 455 -19.78 21.78 -36.93
N SER A 456 -19.51 22.98 -36.43
CA SER A 456 -18.17 23.60 -36.52
C SER A 456 -17.07 22.80 -35.82
N THR A 457 -17.42 22.04 -34.79
CA THR A 457 -16.51 21.19 -34.00
C THR A 457 -16.67 19.68 -34.29
N ALA A 458 -17.50 19.30 -35.26
CA ALA A 458 -17.75 17.89 -35.56
C ALA A 458 -16.51 17.23 -36.19
N PRO A 459 -16.02 16.08 -35.67
CA PRO A 459 -14.84 15.43 -36.21
C PRO A 459 -15.05 15.01 -37.67
N ASN A 460 -14.06 15.32 -38.51
CA ASN A 460 -14.09 14.99 -39.94
C ASN A 460 -14.36 13.50 -40.16
N LYS A 461 -15.33 13.16 -41.03
CA LYS A 461 -15.71 11.76 -41.33
C LYS A 461 -14.51 10.86 -41.66
N ALA A 462 -13.50 11.40 -42.32
CA ALA A 462 -12.26 10.68 -42.63
C ALA A 462 -11.50 10.19 -41.38
N ALA A 463 -11.47 10.97 -40.29
CA ALA A 463 -10.84 10.57 -39.04
C ALA A 463 -11.61 9.45 -38.35
N ILE A 464 -12.95 9.50 -38.36
CA ILE A 464 -13.81 8.44 -37.82
C ILE A 464 -13.62 7.13 -38.61
N LEU A 465 -13.59 7.21 -39.95
CA LEU A 465 -13.35 6.05 -40.80
C LEU A 465 -11.92 5.50 -40.66
N SER A 466 -10.92 6.36 -40.48
CA SER A 466 -9.54 5.94 -40.20
C SER A 466 -9.41 5.25 -38.84
N ALA A 467 -10.07 5.76 -37.80
CA ALA A 467 -10.08 5.13 -36.48
C ALA A 467 -10.78 3.77 -36.50
N LEU A 468 -11.87 3.62 -37.27
CA LEU A 468 -12.54 2.34 -37.49
C LEU A 468 -11.70 1.35 -38.32
N ALA A 469 -10.93 1.84 -39.30
CA ALA A 469 -10.04 1.00 -40.10
C ALA A 469 -8.76 0.56 -39.35
N ALA A 470 -8.38 1.29 -38.30
CA ALA A 470 -7.29 0.92 -37.39
C ALA A 470 -7.76 0.08 -36.19
N PHE A 471 -9.06 -0.23 -36.10
CA PHE A 471 -9.64 -1.05 -35.03
C PHE A 471 -9.79 -2.49 -35.53
N ASP A 472 -8.72 -3.28 -35.41
CA ASP A 472 -8.79 -4.71 -35.68
C ASP A 472 -9.73 -5.38 -34.67
N SER A 473 -10.60 -6.26 -35.17
CA SER A 473 -11.63 -6.94 -34.38
C SER A 473 -11.34 -8.42 -34.12
N ASP A 474 -10.19 -8.94 -34.57
CA ASP A 474 -9.72 -10.30 -34.27
C ASP A 474 -8.56 -10.33 -33.24
N ASP A 475 -8.08 -9.16 -32.76
CA ASP A 475 -7.00 -9.03 -31.76
C ASP A 475 -7.53 -8.89 -30.30
N ASP A 476 -8.69 -9.51 -29.99
CA ASP A 476 -9.28 -9.52 -28.64
C ASP A 476 -9.24 -10.92 -27.97
N GLU A 477 -8.04 -11.51 -27.83
CA GLU A 477 -7.83 -12.74 -27.06
C GLU A 477 -8.46 -12.62 -25.65
N ARG A 478 -9.58 -13.34 -25.46
CA ARG A 478 -10.44 -13.20 -24.28
C ARG A 478 -9.77 -13.75 -23.02
N ASP A 479 -9.20 -12.84 -22.22
CA ASP A 479 -8.56 -13.11 -20.93
C ASP A 479 -9.44 -13.95 -20.00
N ASP A 480 -9.09 -15.24 -19.83
CA ASP A 480 -9.80 -16.19 -18.99
C ASP A 480 -9.33 -16.19 -17.52
N THR A 481 -8.39 -15.30 -17.16
CA THR A 481 -7.84 -15.17 -15.80
C THR A 481 -8.92 -14.94 -14.73
N TYR A 482 -10.06 -14.35 -15.09
CA TYR A 482 -11.18 -14.04 -14.19
C TYR A 482 -12.47 -14.83 -14.47
N ASP A 483 -12.50 -15.69 -15.49
CA ASP A 483 -13.61 -16.65 -15.70
C ASP A 483 -13.58 -17.79 -14.65
N ALA A 484 -12.50 -17.88 -13.87
CA ALA A 484 -12.26 -18.91 -12.86
C ALA A 484 -12.39 -18.39 -11.40
N ASP A 485 -13.26 -17.41 -11.16
CA ASP A 485 -13.59 -16.89 -9.81
C ASP A 485 -14.42 -17.92 -8.99
N ASP A 486 -13.78 -19.05 -8.67
CA ASP A 486 -14.11 -19.89 -7.50
C ASP A 486 -13.87 -19.05 -6.24
N VAL A 487 -14.86 -18.22 -5.91
CA VAL A 487 -14.86 -17.30 -4.77
C VAL A 487 -14.90 -18.08 -3.45
N GLY A 488 -13.72 -18.58 -3.07
CA GLY A 488 -13.47 -19.53 -1.99
C GLY A 488 -14.29 -19.31 -0.73
N GLY A 489 -15.43 -19.98 -0.68
CA GLY A 489 -16.49 -19.83 0.32
C GLY A 489 -16.96 -21.18 0.86
N THR A 490 -16.03 -22.12 1.06
CA THR A 490 -16.31 -23.46 1.60
C THR A 490 -16.75 -23.40 3.06
N VAL A 491 -18.02 -23.10 3.27
CA VAL A 491 -18.79 -23.63 4.40
C VAL A 491 -19.20 -25.07 4.07
N ASP A 492 -19.07 -25.99 5.01
CA ASP A 492 -19.44 -27.39 4.80
C ASP A 492 -20.95 -27.53 4.55
N ASN A 493 -21.32 -27.93 3.33
CA ASN A 493 -22.67 -28.30 2.94
C ASN A 493 -22.69 -29.77 2.49
N ALA A 494 -22.27 -30.67 3.38
CA ALA A 494 -22.26 -32.11 3.15
C ALA A 494 -23.68 -32.73 3.26
N ASN A 495 -24.63 -32.29 2.41
CA ASN A 495 -25.89 -33.01 2.18
C ASN A 495 -26.59 -32.59 0.85
N GLU A 496 -26.13 -33.11 -0.28
CA GLU A 496 -26.70 -32.79 -1.60
C GLU A 496 -28.06 -33.46 -1.90
N GLU A 497 -28.52 -34.39 -1.05
CA GLU A 497 -29.79 -35.11 -1.25
C GLU A 497 -31.05 -34.32 -0.81
N ALA A 498 -30.88 -33.14 -0.21
CA ALA A 498 -31.97 -32.40 0.47
C ALA A 498 -32.59 -31.22 -0.33
N ASP A 499 -32.02 -30.82 -1.47
CA ASP A 499 -32.37 -29.52 -2.08
C ASP A 499 -33.74 -29.48 -2.75
N GLY A 500 -34.18 -30.59 -3.37
CA GLY A 500 -35.52 -30.67 -3.98
C GLY A 500 -36.67 -30.53 -2.98
N GLN A 501 -36.45 -30.87 -1.71
CA GLN A 501 -37.44 -30.69 -0.65
C GLN A 501 -37.49 -29.24 -0.14
N LYS A 502 -36.39 -28.48 -0.26
CA LYS A 502 -36.38 -27.04 0.04
C LYS A 502 -37.16 -26.26 -1.01
N ASP A 503 -36.92 -26.47 -2.30
CA ASP A 503 -37.61 -25.74 -3.38
C ASP A 503 -39.14 -25.94 -3.29
N ALA A 504 -39.60 -27.17 -3.04
CA ALA A 504 -41.03 -27.46 -2.83
C ALA A 504 -41.62 -26.71 -1.62
N SER A 505 -40.89 -26.63 -0.50
CA SER A 505 -41.30 -25.85 0.66
C SER A 505 -41.28 -24.34 0.39
N GLU A 506 -40.36 -23.84 -0.44
CA GLU A 506 -40.29 -22.42 -0.83
C GLU A 506 -41.49 -22.03 -1.71
N GLU A 507 -41.94 -22.93 -2.59
CA GLU A 507 -43.14 -22.70 -3.43
C GLU A 507 -44.43 -22.65 -2.59
N THR A 508 -44.63 -23.56 -1.63
CA THR A 508 -45.84 -23.56 -0.78
C THR A 508 -45.87 -22.34 0.14
N LEU A 509 -44.76 -22.00 0.78
CA LEU A 509 -44.61 -20.78 1.58
C LEU A 509 -44.88 -19.51 0.75
N TYR A 510 -44.38 -19.45 -0.48
CA TYR A 510 -44.58 -18.30 -1.36
C TYR A 510 -46.04 -18.15 -1.83
N LYS A 511 -46.70 -19.24 -2.21
CA LYS A 511 -48.14 -19.21 -2.55
C LYS A 511 -49.00 -18.78 -1.36
N ALA A 512 -48.71 -19.28 -0.16
CA ALA A 512 -49.42 -18.89 1.05
C ALA A 512 -49.19 -17.41 1.39
N PHE A 513 -47.95 -16.91 1.28
CA PHE A 513 -47.62 -15.50 1.52
C PHE A 513 -48.26 -14.56 0.48
N GLN A 514 -48.44 -15.02 -0.75
CA GLN A 514 -49.16 -14.27 -1.79
C GLN A 514 -50.69 -14.26 -1.56
N ALA A 515 -51.25 -15.33 -0.98
CA ALA A 515 -52.68 -15.46 -0.71
C ALA A 515 -53.12 -14.72 0.58
N ASP A 516 -52.40 -14.90 1.69
CA ASP A 516 -52.66 -14.21 2.96
C ASP A 516 -51.37 -14.04 3.79
N PRO A 517 -50.77 -12.83 3.79
CA PRO A 517 -49.60 -12.53 4.62
C PRO A 517 -49.84 -12.68 6.14
N SER A 518 -51.08 -12.57 6.63
CA SER A 518 -51.38 -12.60 8.07
C SER A 518 -51.17 -13.98 8.71
N VAL A 519 -51.17 -15.04 7.90
CA VAL A 519 -50.80 -16.41 8.33
C VAL A 519 -49.34 -16.49 8.80
N PHE A 520 -48.53 -15.47 8.50
CA PHE A 520 -47.13 -15.35 8.91
C PHE A 520 -46.91 -14.56 10.21
N ASP A 521 -47.96 -14.01 10.82
CA ASP A 521 -47.85 -13.23 12.04
C ASP A 521 -47.45 -14.05 13.28
N ARG A 522 -46.69 -13.40 14.16
CA ARG A 522 -46.07 -14.00 15.37
C ARG A 522 -47.06 -14.22 16.52
N GLN A 523 -48.35 -13.97 16.30
CA GLN A 523 -49.37 -13.96 17.34
C GLN A 523 -49.73 -15.37 17.80
N ALA A 524 -49.98 -15.54 19.11
CA ALA A 524 -50.33 -16.83 19.69
C ALA A 524 -51.67 -17.40 19.18
N THR A 525 -52.54 -16.56 18.63
CA THR A 525 -53.75 -16.94 17.89
C THR A 525 -53.41 -17.49 16.51
N THR A 526 -52.62 -16.76 15.71
CA THR A 526 -52.15 -17.19 14.37
C THR A 526 -51.40 -18.51 14.43
N ARG A 527 -50.47 -18.68 15.39
CA ARG A 527 -49.72 -19.93 15.63
C ARG A 527 -50.61 -21.14 15.95
N ARG A 528 -51.84 -20.93 16.43
CA ARG A 528 -52.83 -21.99 16.70
C ARG A 528 -53.90 -22.12 15.60
N GLY A 529 -53.88 -21.27 14.57
CA GLY A 529 -54.85 -21.28 13.48
C GLY A 529 -54.62 -22.43 12.50
N GLN A 530 -55.69 -22.98 11.93
CA GLN A 530 -55.58 -24.14 11.02
C GLN A 530 -54.74 -23.87 9.77
N ALA A 531 -54.75 -22.64 9.23
CA ALA A 531 -53.89 -22.27 8.10
C ALA A 531 -52.40 -22.43 8.44
N ARG A 532 -52.02 -22.09 9.67
CA ARG A 532 -50.65 -22.23 10.18
C ARG A 532 -50.31 -23.68 10.52
N GLY A 533 -51.28 -24.44 11.04
CA GLY A 533 -51.17 -25.90 11.21
C GLY A 533 -50.82 -26.60 9.89
N LYS A 534 -51.59 -26.33 8.83
CA LYS A 534 -51.33 -26.87 7.49
C LYS A 534 -49.95 -26.53 6.95
N LEU A 535 -49.51 -25.27 7.06
CA LEU A 535 -48.16 -24.89 6.61
C LEU A 535 -47.06 -25.67 7.35
N ARG A 536 -47.22 -25.96 8.65
CA ARG A 536 -46.26 -26.80 9.40
C ARG A 536 -46.28 -28.26 8.95
N GLU A 537 -47.45 -28.79 8.60
CA GLU A 537 -47.64 -30.16 8.10
C GLU A 537 -47.10 -30.32 6.67
N GLU A 538 -47.32 -29.34 5.79
CA GLU A 538 -46.89 -29.34 4.38
C GLU A 538 -45.39 -29.04 4.21
N THR A 539 -44.80 -28.18 5.05
CA THR A 539 -43.37 -27.78 4.93
C THR A 539 -42.44 -28.53 5.89
N GLY A 540 -42.98 -29.18 6.93
CA GLY A 540 -42.20 -29.77 8.02
C GLY A 540 -41.49 -28.74 8.93
N MET A 541 -41.72 -27.44 8.74
CA MET A 541 -41.00 -26.38 9.46
C MET A 541 -41.63 -26.03 10.82
N THR A 542 -40.81 -25.46 11.71
CA THR A 542 -41.27 -24.86 12.97
C THR A 542 -41.89 -23.48 12.74
N ASP A 543 -42.73 -23.00 13.66
CA ASP A 543 -43.32 -21.66 13.57
C ASP A 543 -42.27 -20.54 13.48
N GLU A 544 -41.13 -20.70 14.16
CA GLU A 544 -40.05 -19.72 14.14
C GLU A 544 -39.35 -19.66 12.77
N ALA A 545 -39.22 -20.80 12.08
CA ALA A 545 -38.66 -20.87 10.74
C ALA A 545 -39.61 -20.25 9.70
N ILE A 546 -40.91 -20.54 9.79
CA ILE A 546 -41.95 -19.99 8.89
C ILE A 546 -42.09 -18.46 9.09
N GLU A 547 -42.04 -17.97 10.33
CA GLU A 547 -41.94 -16.52 10.63
C GLU A 547 -40.64 -15.90 10.07
N GLY A 548 -39.51 -16.56 10.29
CA GLY A 548 -38.20 -16.09 9.83
C GLY A 548 -38.12 -15.97 8.30
N TRP A 549 -38.72 -16.92 7.58
CA TRP A 549 -38.79 -16.92 6.12
C TRP A 549 -39.56 -15.70 5.58
N ALA A 550 -40.75 -15.40 6.11
CA ALA A 550 -41.52 -14.23 5.69
C ALA A 550 -40.85 -12.90 6.07
N LEU A 551 -40.23 -12.80 7.25
CA LEU A 551 -39.44 -11.64 7.64
C LEU A 551 -38.24 -11.39 6.71
N MET A 552 -37.57 -12.47 6.26
CA MET A 552 -36.50 -12.36 5.27
C MET A 552 -37.04 -11.95 3.89
N LEU A 553 -38.19 -12.47 3.48
CA LEU A 553 -38.83 -12.11 2.20
C LEU A 553 -39.23 -10.63 2.13
N VAL A 554 -39.80 -10.09 3.22
CA VAL A 554 -40.14 -8.66 3.34
C VAL A 554 -38.88 -7.79 3.36
N ARG A 555 -37.79 -8.24 4.00
CA ARG A 555 -36.53 -7.47 4.08
C ARG A 555 -35.70 -7.51 2.79
N ASN A 556 -35.87 -8.54 1.95
CA ASN A 556 -35.11 -8.74 0.72
C ASN A 556 -36.00 -8.61 -0.54
N PRO A 557 -36.28 -7.40 -1.04
CA PRO A 557 -37.13 -7.21 -2.24
C PRO A 557 -36.58 -7.92 -3.49
N GLY A 558 -35.26 -8.10 -3.59
CA GLY A 558 -34.64 -8.90 -4.66
C GLY A 558 -34.94 -10.41 -4.57
N GLN A 559 -35.10 -10.95 -3.36
CA GLN A 559 -35.53 -12.34 -3.15
C GLN A 559 -37.01 -12.48 -3.52
N LYS A 560 -37.86 -11.55 -3.08
CA LYS A 560 -39.27 -11.48 -3.51
C LYS A 560 -39.41 -11.46 -5.04
N ARG A 561 -38.66 -10.60 -5.72
CA ARG A 561 -38.66 -10.52 -7.20
C ARG A 561 -38.17 -11.79 -7.90
N ARG A 562 -37.25 -12.54 -7.26
CA ARG A 562 -36.80 -13.85 -7.77
C ARG A 562 -37.86 -14.94 -7.59
N LEU A 563 -38.64 -14.90 -6.50
CA LEU A 563 -39.73 -15.84 -6.25
C LEU A 563 -40.96 -15.53 -7.11
N GLU A 564 -41.27 -14.25 -7.33
CA GLU A 564 -42.22 -13.79 -8.34
C GLU A 564 -41.86 -14.35 -9.72
N ALA A 565 -40.60 -14.23 -10.14
CA ALA A 565 -40.12 -14.75 -11.42
C ALA A 565 -40.01 -16.29 -11.50
N LYS A 566 -39.85 -17.00 -10.37
CA LYS A 566 -39.87 -18.47 -10.29
C LYS A 566 -41.29 -19.03 -10.38
N TYR A 567 -42.22 -18.49 -9.59
CA TYR A 567 -43.47 -19.17 -9.22
C TYR A 567 -44.76 -18.44 -9.65
N SER A 568 -44.69 -17.17 -10.07
CA SER A 568 -45.84 -16.56 -10.76
C SER A 568 -45.83 -16.98 -12.24
N GLY A 569 -46.89 -17.66 -12.69
CA GLY A 569 -46.98 -18.27 -14.02
C GLY A 569 -46.98 -17.29 -15.21
N ALA A 570 -46.83 -15.99 -14.97
CA ALA A 570 -46.76 -14.94 -15.99
C ALA A 570 -45.48 -15.00 -16.86
N ALA A 571 -44.49 -15.80 -16.48
CA ALA A 571 -43.30 -16.08 -17.30
C ALA A 571 -43.54 -17.13 -18.42
N ALA A 572 -44.75 -17.69 -18.54
CA ALA A 572 -45.13 -18.51 -19.68
C ALA A 572 -45.21 -17.64 -20.96
N PHE A 573 -44.28 -17.86 -21.89
CA PHE A 573 -44.10 -17.11 -23.14
C PHE A 573 -45.41 -16.94 -23.94
N THR A 574 -45.98 -15.72 -23.92
CA THR A 574 -47.24 -15.38 -24.62
C THR A 574 -47.07 -14.98 -26.09
N GLY A 575 -45.83 -14.86 -26.59
CA GLY A 575 -45.53 -14.57 -28.00
C GLY A 575 -45.87 -13.16 -28.51
N THR A 576 -46.53 -12.32 -27.72
CA THR A 576 -46.88 -10.95 -28.08
C THR A 576 -45.69 -9.99 -27.90
N GLN A 577 -45.10 -9.55 -29.00
CA GLN A 577 -44.11 -8.45 -28.99
C GLN A 577 -44.81 -7.11 -28.70
N THR A 578 -44.28 -6.32 -27.78
CA THR A 578 -44.70 -4.93 -27.57
C THR A 578 -44.27 -4.05 -28.74
N GLU A 579 -45.21 -3.35 -29.37
CA GLU A 579 -44.89 -2.35 -30.38
C GLU A 579 -44.21 -1.14 -29.73
N ILE A 580 -43.02 -0.78 -30.23
CA ILE A 580 -42.25 0.37 -29.73
C ILE A 580 -42.63 1.58 -30.59
N LEU A 581 -43.46 2.48 -30.02
CA LEU A 581 -43.76 3.76 -30.65
C LEU A 581 -42.49 4.62 -30.78
N SER A 582 -42.40 5.42 -31.84
CA SER A 582 -41.20 6.19 -32.16
C SER A 582 -40.87 7.23 -31.09
N THR A 583 -39.71 7.10 -30.43
CA THR A 583 -39.22 8.00 -29.38
C THR A 583 -38.68 9.34 -29.91
N ALA A 584 -39.16 9.80 -31.07
CA ALA A 584 -38.78 11.07 -31.67
C ALA A 584 -39.66 12.20 -31.09
N TRP A 585 -39.08 13.03 -30.22
CA TRP A 585 -39.80 14.15 -29.61
C TRP A 585 -40.27 15.14 -30.69
N ARG A 586 -41.57 15.47 -30.68
CA ARG A 586 -42.16 16.54 -31.50
C ARG A 586 -42.78 17.55 -30.56
N ALA A 587 -42.41 18.83 -30.71
CA ALA A 587 -43.10 19.91 -30.04
C ALA A 587 -44.55 19.99 -30.54
N SER A 588 -45.52 19.83 -29.65
CA SER A 588 -46.90 20.27 -29.90
C SER A 588 -46.95 21.80 -29.77
N PRO A 589 -47.61 22.53 -30.70
CA PRO A 589 -47.58 23.99 -30.73
C PRO A 589 -48.56 24.63 -29.72
N ALA A 590 -48.40 24.32 -28.43
CA ALA A 590 -49.09 24.95 -27.31
C ALA A 590 -48.17 24.93 -26.07
N GLY A 591 -47.73 26.09 -25.60
CA GLY A 591 -46.73 26.21 -24.53
C GLY A 591 -47.33 26.38 -23.13
N SER A 592 -47.45 25.29 -22.39
CA SER A 592 -47.64 25.23 -20.93
C SER A 592 -47.33 23.79 -20.43
N GLY A 593 -46.94 23.55 -19.18
CA GLY A 593 -46.55 24.47 -18.12
C GLY A 593 -46.59 23.77 -16.75
N ALA A 594 -45.45 23.77 -16.04
CA ALA A 594 -45.28 23.42 -14.62
C ALA A 594 -45.54 21.97 -14.11
N GLU A 595 -44.97 21.74 -12.92
CA GLU A 595 -45.38 20.87 -11.79
C GLU A 595 -45.58 19.32 -11.90
N ASP A 596 -44.51 18.62 -11.49
CA ASP A 596 -44.43 17.77 -10.26
C ASP A 596 -44.67 16.23 -10.30
N SER A 597 -44.27 15.60 -9.18
CA SER A 597 -44.51 14.23 -8.70
C SER A 597 -43.60 13.05 -9.10
N GLU A 598 -43.44 12.15 -8.12
CA GLU A 598 -42.42 11.12 -7.98
C GLU A 598 -42.71 9.76 -8.67
N ASN A 599 -41.69 8.89 -8.61
CA ASN A 599 -41.78 7.43 -8.50
C ASN A 599 -42.08 6.58 -9.76
N GLY A 600 -41.33 5.49 -9.90
CA GLY A 600 -41.46 4.51 -11.00
C GLY A 600 -40.14 3.77 -11.28
N GLY A 601 -40.07 2.49 -10.91
CA GLY A 601 -38.87 1.66 -11.09
C GLY A 601 -38.91 0.74 -12.32
N GLY A 602 -37.73 0.35 -12.82
CA GLY A 602 -37.57 -0.59 -13.94
C GLY A 602 -36.15 -0.56 -14.50
N SER A 603 -35.18 -1.29 -13.93
CA SER A 603 -34.86 -2.70 -14.24
C SER A 603 -33.85 -2.85 -15.39
N SER A 604 -32.91 -3.78 -15.24
CA SER A 604 -31.67 -3.89 -16.02
C SER A 604 -31.68 -5.00 -17.09
N SER A 605 -30.56 -5.10 -17.81
CA SER A 605 -30.15 -6.18 -18.74
C SER A 605 -30.76 -6.08 -20.14
N ARG A 606 -30.00 -6.06 -21.25
CA ARG A 606 -29.00 -7.03 -21.79
C ARG A 606 -29.58 -8.44 -21.98
N GLY A 607 -29.63 -8.88 -23.23
CA GLY A 607 -29.95 -10.24 -23.68
C GLY A 607 -30.05 -10.26 -25.20
N GLY A 608 -29.26 -11.07 -25.90
CA GLY A 608 -29.11 -10.99 -27.37
C GLY A 608 -29.30 -12.32 -28.10
N GLY A 609 -28.89 -12.36 -29.37
CA GLY A 609 -28.70 -13.59 -30.16
C GLY A 609 -29.64 -13.75 -31.37
N GLY A 610 -29.14 -14.36 -32.46
CA GLY A 610 -29.94 -14.78 -33.62
C GLY A 610 -29.27 -14.64 -34.99
N GLY A 611 -28.29 -15.51 -35.31
CA GLY A 611 -27.53 -15.44 -36.59
C GLY A 611 -28.16 -16.14 -37.80
N ARG A 612 -27.45 -16.12 -38.95
CA ARG A 612 -27.67 -16.90 -40.20
C ARG A 612 -26.32 -17.04 -40.94
N GLY A 613 -26.16 -18.04 -41.83
CA GLY A 613 -24.86 -18.27 -42.49
C GLY A 613 -24.82 -19.13 -43.78
N ARG A 614 -23.62 -19.16 -44.38
CA ARG A 614 -23.04 -19.97 -45.50
C ARG A 614 -21.50 -19.81 -45.33
N GLY A 615 -20.56 -20.74 -45.57
CA GLY A 615 -20.50 -21.97 -46.38
C GLY A 615 -19.66 -21.72 -47.66
N GLY A 616 -18.49 -22.32 -47.93
CA GLY A 616 -17.65 -23.30 -47.19
C GLY A 616 -16.47 -23.85 -48.04
N ARG A 617 -15.83 -24.98 -47.64
CA ARG A 617 -14.64 -25.70 -48.22
C ARG A 617 -13.26 -25.07 -47.86
N GLY A 618 -12.16 -25.78 -47.50
CA GLY A 618 -11.79 -27.22 -47.34
C GLY A 618 -10.45 -27.36 -46.55
N ARG A 619 -9.54 -28.37 -46.63
CA ARG A 619 -9.47 -29.66 -47.38
C ARG A 619 -8.37 -30.70 -46.88
N GLY A 620 -8.07 -30.86 -45.57
CA GLY A 620 -7.21 -31.96 -45.02
C GLY A 620 -5.81 -31.57 -44.49
N GLY A 621 -5.02 -32.44 -43.82
CA GLY A 621 -5.28 -33.83 -43.36
C GLY A 621 -4.06 -34.56 -42.72
N ARG A 622 -4.28 -35.78 -42.17
CA ARG A 622 -3.34 -36.72 -41.46
C ARG A 622 -2.87 -36.30 -40.03
N GLY A 623 -2.74 -37.19 -39.04
CA GLY A 623 -3.21 -38.60 -38.95
C GLY A 623 -2.67 -39.41 -37.74
N GLY A 624 -3.42 -40.43 -37.29
CA GLY A 624 -2.97 -41.52 -36.38
C GLY A 624 -3.03 -41.26 -34.85
N GLY A 625 -3.39 -42.20 -33.97
CA GLY A 625 -4.01 -43.52 -34.25
C GLY A 625 -4.07 -44.52 -33.06
N GLY A 626 -5.21 -44.59 -32.35
CA GLY A 626 -5.59 -45.75 -31.49
C GLY A 626 -5.20 -45.67 -30.00
N ARG A 627 -5.86 -46.39 -29.07
CA ARG A 627 -7.12 -47.18 -29.09
C ARG A 627 -7.76 -47.13 -27.69
N GLY A 628 -9.08 -47.34 -27.56
CA GLY A 628 -9.73 -47.64 -26.26
C GLY A 628 -10.81 -46.66 -25.75
N GLY A 629 -11.60 -46.02 -26.63
CA GLY A 629 -12.75 -45.20 -26.20
C GLY A 629 -13.67 -44.85 -27.37
N GLY A 630 -14.95 -44.59 -27.07
CA GLY A 630 -15.97 -44.24 -28.08
C GLY A 630 -15.63 -42.97 -28.86
N ASN A 631 -15.99 -42.93 -30.15
CA ASN A 631 -15.48 -41.91 -31.06
C ASN A 631 -16.14 -40.53 -30.86
N VAL A 632 -15.46 -39.67 -30.12
CA VAL A 632 -15.86 -38.27 -29.83
C VAL A 632 -15.90 -37.40 -31.11
N ALA A 633 -15.23 -37.81 -32.19
CA ALA A 633 -15.08 -37.04 -33.43
C ALA A 633 -16.12 -37.35 -34.52
N GLY A 634 -17.16 -38.13 -34.23
CA GLY A 634 -18.23 -38.42 -35.19
C GLY A 634 -19.21 -37.25 -35.43
N PRO A 635 -20.16 -37.41 -36.36
CA PRO A 635 -21.20 -36.42 -36.68
C PRO A 635 -22.01 -35.96 -35.45
N THR A 636 -22.48 -34.72 -35.49
CA THR A 636 -23.48 -34.16 -34.57
C THR A 636 -24.86 -34.76 -34.87
N GLY A 637 -25.61 -35.13 -33.83
CA GLY A 637 -26.89 -35.84 -33.95
C GLY A 637 -26.82 -37.37 -33.79
N GLU A 638 -25.62 -37.98 -33.82
CA GLU A 638 -25.46 -39.40 -33.50
C GLU A 638 -25.46 -39.64 -31.98
N LYS A 639 -26.40 -40.46 -31.51
CA LYS A 639 -26.63 -40.71 -30.08
C LYS A 639 -25.39 -41.28 -29.34
N GLU A 640 -24.54 -42.03 -30.03
CA GLU A 640 -23.29 -42.56 -29.45
C GLU A 640 -22.16 -41.53 -29.38
N THR A 641 -22.04 -40.64 -30.38
CA THR A 641 -20.97 -39.62 -30.42
C THR A 641 -21.21 -38.55 -29.36
N GLU A 642 -22.47 -38.17 -29.16
CA GLU A 642 -22.89 -37.25 -28.10
C GLU A 642 -22.80 -37.90 -26.71
N ALA A 643 -23.13 -39.19 -26.57
CA ALA A 643 -22.88 -39.92 -25.33
C ALA A 643 -21.38 -40.00 -25.00
N ALA A 644 -20.51 -40.17 -26.01
CA ALA A 644 -19.06 -40.14 -25.83
C ALA A 644 -18.55 -38.74 -25.42
N ARG A 645 -19.09 -37.66 -26.00
CA ARG A 645 -18.81 -36.27 -25.59
C ARG A 645 -19.22 -36.03 -24.13
N ARG A 646 -20.48 -36.29 -23.78
CA ARG A 646 -21.01 -36.08 -22.42
C ARG A 646 -20.23 -36.87 -21.35
N ARG A 647 -19.86 -38.14 -21.62
CA ARG A 647 -19.00 -38.92 -20.69
C ARG A 647 -17.58 -38.33 -20.55
N LYS A 648 -17.00 -37.79 -21.62
CA LYS A 648 -15.68 -37.15 -21.58
C LYS A 648 -15.70 -35.83 -20.81
N GLU A 649 -16.80 -35.09 -20.86
CA GLU A 649 -16.99 -33.84 -20.11
C GLU A 649 -17.30 -34.10 -18.64
N ALA A 650 -18.23 -35.01 -18.34
CA ALA A 650 -18.56 -35.41 -16.96
C ALA A 650 -17.36 -36.00 -16.19
N SER A 651 -16.40 -36.61 -16.89
CA SER A 651 -15.15 -37.12 -16.29
C SER A 651 -13.96 -36.15 -16.39
N LYS A 652 -14.14 -34.94 -16.94
CA LYS A 652 -13.08 -33.93 -17.10
C LYS A 652 -12.64 -33.37 -15.74
N SER A 653 -13.58 -33.11 -14.84
CA SER A 653 -13.33 -32.61 -13.48
C SER A 653 -12.57 -33.62 -12.61
N SER A 654 -13.07 -34.86 -12.49
CA SER A 654 -12.48 -35.89 -11.65
C SER A 654 -11.07 -36.29 -12.11
N ARG A 655 -10.87 -36.52 -13.42
CA ARG A 655 -9.57 -36.93 -13.97
C ARG A 655 -8.52 -35.81 -13.88
N ALA A 656 -8.92 -34.54 -14.01
CA ALA A 656 -8.00 -33.41 -13.84
C ALA A 656 -7.49 -33.28 -12.40
N ASN A 657 -8.35 -33.49 -11.41
CA ASN A 657 -7.98 -33.33 -10.01
C ASN A 657 -7.10 -34.50 -9.50
N HIS A 658 -7.44 -35.75 -9.86
CA HIS A 658 -6.61 -36.92 -9.52
C HIS A 658 -5.19 -36.83 -10.10
N ASN A 659 -5.04 -36.47 -11.39
CA ASN A 659 -3.71 -36.29 -11.99
C ASN A 659 -2.84 -35.26 -11.26
N ARG A 660 -3.42 -34.19 -10.69
CA ARG A 660 -2.68 -33.21 -9.86
C ARG A 660 -2.25 -33.82 -8.52
N ARG A 661 -3.12 -34.61 -7.87
CA ARG A 661 -2.81 -35.32 -6.62
C ARG A 661 -1.70 -36.36 -6.81
N ASP A 662 -1.76 -37.15 -7.88
CA ASP A 662 -0.78 -38.21 -8.16
C ASP A 662 0.57 -37.64 -8.60
N GLN A 663 0.60 -36.55 -9.37
CA GLN A 663 1.83 -35.81 -9.64
C GLN A 663 2.44 -35.19 -8.37
N ARG A 664 1.61 -34.74 -7.41
CA ARG A 664 2.11 -34.28 -6.10
C ARG A 664 2.68 -35.45 -5.29
N ALA A 665 1.99 -36.59 -5.22
CA ALA A 665 2.49 -37.79 -4.56
C ALA A 665 3.82 -38.28 -5.16
N LYS A 666 3.91 -38.35 -6.50
CA LYS A 666 5.13 -38.76 -7.23
C LYS A 666 6.30 -37.78 -7.05
N LYS A 667 6.03 -36.49 -6.81
CA LYS A 667 7.03 -35.48 -6.41
C LYS A 667 7.48 -35.65 -4.95
N MET A 668 6.56 -35.91 -4.02
CA MET A 668 6.91 -36.17 -2.61
C MET A 668 7.71 -37.46 -2.46
N ALA A 669 7.36 -38.53 -3.20
CA ALA A 669 8.08 -39.81 -3.18
C ALA A 669 9.51 -39.71 -3.73
N ARG A 670 9.78 -38.76 -4.65
CA ARG A 670 11.15 -38.41 -5.11
C ARG A 670 11.90 -37.46 -4.19
N GLY A 671 11.30 -37.01 -3.09
CA GLY A 671 11.91 -36.15 -2.06
C GLY A 671 12.22 -36.86 -0.75
N GLY A 672 12.35 -38.20 -0.77
CA GLY A 672 12.73 -38.99 0.40
C GLY A 672 14.17 -38.76 0.83
N PHE A 673 14.39 -38.76 2.14
CA PHE A 673 15.70 -38.60 2.80
C PHE A 673 16.72 -39.67 2.37
N PRO A 674 17.97 -39.29 2.05
CA PRO A 674 19.13 -39.94 2.66
C PRO A 674 19.26 -39.50 4.14
N GLY A 675 19.84 -40.36 4.97
CA GLY A 675 20.13 -40.06 6.39
C GLY A 675 21.39 -39.26 6.60
#